data_AF-A0A534XYR0-F1
#
_entry.id   AF-A0A534XYR0-F1
#
_cell.length_a   1.000
_cell.length_b   1.000
_cell.length_c   1.000
_cell.angle_alpha   90.00
_cell.angle_beta   90.00
_cell.angle_gamma   90.00
#
_symmetry.space_group_name_H-M   'P 1'
#
loop_
_entity.id
_entity.type
_entity.pdbx_description
1 polymer ?
#
loop_
_entity_poly.entity_id
_entity_poly.type
_entity_poly.pdbx_seq_one_letter_code
_entity_poly.pdbx_strand_id
1 'polypeptide(L)'
;MMTRRESREAWLAALAAAFAVVAWELLLELVVAPSGVQQTGRIASALAVDAVVALALARVAVALSPWATGRSLRDSPIALSAALGTLAFALLLVPGALLRAKAAALFPAFGPVTGEVDAFGPAPVARTSWLCSAALRSAAAPGLATEAVAALKAALLFQLAAFPGFCLGLALARRRIPRPLALASGTLLAAGAVAAVWPARSPVATARASVCPTGVRARSFDVSAVAVDLALNRYGDRDPAAALYVPDDSLAELRERERLPLEQRASTGLHRDVLQPLVLRAAAGECLTVKFTNRLPSGNVAFDVDGLAWAAHGEDGRALGPDAAARPGTAVRYDIRVPDTLEAERAYLVHDAGSERVEHGLFGALVVEPRGATWREVDTGAPLRGSSWEAIVEAPAGAFREFVLFHHTIAGTPALNGRSEPARQRFLAEGANDALLFSSYTHGDPATPVLRSYLGEPTKLRVLHAGTSGPHVFDLRGSATRWENRTKVGPPLVAFGLSQHPPLGHAMWLRSDSQALDPAASFEAEMDCGAGGCQRGAGDLLLRCRIAGHAEAGEWGLWRIYDTLQPDLLPLPDAVPPPAPVTSAGLAGLFVEGRRLVPAARLRNPRRERSIEAFVEAQLPPRGAPLDRDDATTWDWSLAETPEGPVYLGEPDGPGGARPPILFNPRNGRYAWPLFRPHPGQRPPFSGNGHTPAPWLGEWADESRPDGVCPLLSLVRQGYRKRRVYSVSTAHGELLGGDRTPESAMARASAAAQRRYQRAPRDAVVLPAQVLDCLDVLYANDDRGTHERPDLDTHFVRSDPQASDGIAAGFSFSQHAEPYRAAGQVLAHGTAAGDTAVELSHVRGLRPGVFLAVGLGEGRCPEDEESAPPGAPPRDAERCTEIRRIARIDDRTLTLDAPLRHPHRAGEFAGVEFVRFLWYANGEYGLPLVRDPRTGLSSAVRARAP
;
A
#
# COMPACT_ATOMS: atom_id res chain seq x y z
N MET A 1 3.09 -32.14 -59.97
CA MET A 1 3.25 -33.39 -59.20
C MET A 1 4.64 -33.38 -58.59
N MET A 2 4.78 -33.23 -57.27
CA MET A 2 6.10 -33.20 -56.60
C MET A 2 6.77 -34.58 -56.68
N THR A 3 8.07 -34.62 -56.92
CA THR A 3 8.83 -35.88 -56.87
C THR A 3 8.86 -36.45 -55.44
N ARG A 4 9.02 -37.77 -55.29
CA ARG A 4 9.15 -38.45 -53.96
C ARG A 4 10.23 -37.85 -53.05
N ARG A 5 11.19 -37.14 -53.64
CA ARG A 5 12.30 -36.50 -52.95
C ARG A 5 11.95 -35.08 -52.50
N GLU A 6 11.30 -34.29 -53.35
CA GLU A 6 10.76 -32.97 -52.99
C GLU A 6 9.69 -33.07 -51.89
N SER A 7 8.87 -34.12 -51.90
CA SER A 7 7.90 -34.34 -50.82
C SER A 7 8.58 -34.56 -49.47
N ARG A 8 9.74 -35.23 -49.44
CA ARG A 8 10.53 -35.46 -48.23
C ARG A 8 11.12 -34.17 -47.66
N GLU A 9 11.66 -33.30 -48.52
CA GLU A 9 12.22 -32.03 -48.09
C GLU A 9 11.13 -31.12 -47.51
N ALA A 10 9.96 -31.10 -48.14
CA ALA A 10 8.80 -30.35 -47.66
C ALA A 10 8.28 -30.85 -46.30
N TRP A 11 8.27 -32.17 -46.09
CA TRP A 11 7.89 -32.77 -44.81
C TRP A 11 8.83 -32.39 -43.67
N LEU A 12 10.15 -32.42 -43.90
CA LEU A 12 11.14 -32.10 -42.88
C LEU A 12 11.14 -30.62 -42.51
N ALA A 13 10.95 -29.73 -43.51
CA ALA A 13 10.79 -28.29 -43.28
C ALA A 13 9.56 -27.98 -42.45
N ALA A 14 8.41 -28.58 -42.77
CA ALA A 14 7.17 -28.39 -42.02
C ALA A 14 7.24 -28.92 -40.58
N LEU A 15 7.87 -30.09 -40.37
CA LEU A 15 8.08 -30.65 -39.03
C LEU A 15 8.98 -29.76 -38.17
N ALA A 16 10.13 -29.33 -38.69
CA ALA A 16 11.06 -28.49 -37.94
C ALA A 16 10.45 -27.13 -37.55
N ALA A 17 9.67 -26.52 -38.46
CA ALA A 17 8.95 -25.28 -38.17
C ALA A 17 7.89 -25.48 -37.08
N ALA A 18 7.06 -26.53 -37.18
CA ALA A 18 6.03 -26.82 -36.17
C ALA A 18 6.62 -27.07 -34.78
N PHE A 19 7.73 -27.81 -34.70
CA PHE A 19 8.43 -28.05 -33.43
C PHE A 19 9.07 -26.80 -32.85
N ALA A 20 9.75 -25.99 -33.66
CA ALA A 20 10.38 -24.75 -33.19
C ALA A 20 9.33 -23.79 -32.62
N VAL A 21 8.16 -23.77 -33.23
CA VAL A 21 7.03 -22.96 -32.83
C VAL A 21 6.41 -23.45 -31.51
N VAL A 22 6.14 -24.75 -31.36
CA VAL A 22 5.64 -25.35 -30.10
C VAL A 22 6.63 -25.16 -28.95
N ALA A 23 7.93 -25.28 -29.23
CA ALA A 23 8.98 -25.04 -28.22
C ALA A 23 9.03 -23.57 -27.79
N TRP A 24 8.80 -22.64 -28.73
CA TRP A 24 8.71 -21.21 -28.43
C TRP A 24 7.51 -20.89 -27.55
N GLU A 25 6.37 -21.55 -27.78
CA GLU A 25 5.21 -21.37 -26.91
C GLU A 25 5.43 -21.90 -25.50
N LEU A 26 6.03 -23.08 -25.35
CA LEU A 26 6.38 -23.62 -24.05
C LEU A 26 7.34 -22.68 -23.29
N LEU A 27 8.29 -22.06 -24.01
CA LEU A 27 9.19 -21.07 -23.44
C LEU A 27 8.45 -19.82 -22.96
N LEU A 28 7.52 -19.30 -23.76
CA LEU A 28 6.73 -18.13 -23.39
C LEU A 28 5.91 -18.39 -22.11
N GLU A 29 5.31 -19.56 -21.95
CA GLU A 29 4.62 -19.90 -20.69
C GLU A 29 5.54 -19.95 -19.48
N LEU A 30 6.70 -20.60 -19.62
CA LEU A 30 7.66 -20.67 -18.52
C LEU A 30 8.14 -19.28 -18.08
N VAL A 31 8.18 -18.32 -19.01
CA VAL A 31 8.58 -16.93 -18.75
C VAL A 31 7.43 -16.09 -18.19
N VAL A 32 6.20 -16.28 -18.67
CA VAL A 32 5.03 -15.45 -18.31
C VAL A 32 4.32 -15.97 -17.05
N ALA A 33 4.38 -17.27 -16.75
CA ALA A 33 3.65 -17.89 -15.64
C ALA A 33 4.50 -18.92 -14.86
N PRO A 34 5.53 -18.48 -14.10
CA PRO A 34 6.45 -19.38 -13.37
C PRO A 34 5.78 -20.22 -12.26
N SER A 35 4.54 -19.92 -11.85
CA SER A 35 3.77 -20.67 -10.84
C SER A 35 2.86 -21.78 -11.40
N GLY A 36 2.77 -21.95 -12.73
CA GLY A 36 1.79 -22.82 -13.41
C GLY A 36 2.04 -24.34 -13.38
N VAL A 37 2.86 -24.86 -12.47
CA VAL A 37 3.29 -26.27 -12.46
C VAL A 37 2.14 -27.26 -12.16
N GLN A 38 0.96 -26.80 -11.71
CA GLN A 38 -0.16 -27.68 -11.34
C GLN A 38 -1.14 -28.07 -12.48
N GLN A 39 -0.98 -27.56 -13.73
CA GLN A 39 -1.86 -27.89 -14.86
C GLN A 39 -1.19 -28.66 -16.01
N THR A 40 -0.18 -29.48 -15.72
CA THR A 40 0.63 -30.20 -16.72
C THR A 40 -0.18 -30.99 -17.76
N GLY A 41 -1.27 -31.65 -17.35
CA GLY A 41 -2.10 -32.45 -18.25
C GLY A 41 -2.89 -31.63 -19.29
N ARG A 42 -3.38 -30.44 -18.91
CA ARG A 42 -4.16 -29.57 -19.81
C ARG A 42 -3.25 -28.81 -20.77
N ILE A 43 -2.11 -28.32 -20.29
CA ILE A 43 -1.08 -27.67 -21.12
C ILE A 43 -0.56 -28.65 -22.17
N ALA A 44 -0.28 -29.89 -21.79
CA ALA A 44 0.17 -30.93 -22.73
C ALA A 44 -0.87 -31.21 -23.83
N SER A 45 -2.17 -31.21 -23.49
CA SER A 45 -3.25 -31.44 -24.46
C SER A 45 -3.41 -30.26 -25.43
N ALA A 46 -3.30 -29.02 -24.94
CA ALA A 46 -3.35 -27.82 -25.78
C ALA A 46 -2.16 -27.76 -26.74
N LEU A 47 -0.95 -27.99 -26.23
CA LEU A 47 0.28 -28.08 -27.00
C LEU A 47 0.25 -29.17 -28.07
N ALA A 48 -0.37 -30.32 -27.80
CA ALA A 48 -0.53 -31.38 -28.79
C ALA A 48 -1.43 -30.94 -29.96
N VAL A 49 -2.52 -30.21 -29.68
CA VAL A 49 -3.41 -29.67 -30.72
C VAL A 49 -2.70 -28.54 -31.49
N ASP A 50 -1.95 -27.67 -30.81
CA ASP A 50 -1.14 -26.62 -31.44
C ASP A 50 -0.08 -27.22 -32.37
N ALA A 51 0.58 -28.30 -31.95
CA ALA A 51 1.53 -29.03 -32.80
C ALA A 51 0.87 -29.57 -34.09
N VAL A 52 -0.35 -30.12 -33.99
CA VAL A 52 -1.08 -30.64 -35.16
C VAL A 52 -1.48 -29.53 -36.11
N VAL A 53 -2.01 -28.42 -35.59
CA VAL A 53 -2.43 -27.28 -36.40
C VAL A 53 -1.22 -26.60 -37.04
N ALA A 54 -0.15 -26.34 -36.27
CA ALA A 54 1.10 -25.77 -36.76
C ALA A 54 1.70 -26.63 -37.87
N LEU A 55 1.70 -27.96 -37.71
CA LEU A 55 2.20 -28.88 -38.73
C LEU A 55 1.36 -28.81 -40.01
N ALA A 56 0.02 -28.79 -39.90
CA ALA A 56 -0.87 -28.68 -41.05
C ALA A 56 -0.65 -27.37 -41.83
N LEU A 57 -0.59 -26.24 -41.12
CA LEU A 57 -0.36 -24.93 -41.73
C LEU A 57 1.05 -24.84 -42.35
N ALA A 58 2.08 -25.36 -41.67
CA ALA A 58 3.44 -25.39 -42.19
C ALA A 58 3.55 -26.26 -43.46
N ARG A 59 2.79 -27.35 -43.56
CA ARG A 59 2.73 -28.16 -44.79
C ARG A 59 2.14 -27.38 -45.97
N VAL A 60 1.05 -26.67 -45.74
CA VAL A 60 0.41 -25.85 -46.77
C VAL A 60 1.35 -24.71 -47.18
N ALA A 61 1.98 -24.04 -46.21
CA ALA A 61 2.96 -22.98 -46.46
C ALA A 61 4.12 -23.46 -47.34
N VAL A 62 4.69 -24.63 -47.05
CA VAL A 62 5.77 -25.20 -47.84
C VAL A 62 5.29 -25.67 -49.22
N ALA A 63 4.06 -26.19 -49.34
CA ALA A 63 3.49 -26.60 -50.62
C ALA A 63 3.20 -25.42 -51.56
N LEU A 64 2.87 -24.24 -51.01
CA LEU A 64 2.63 -23.00 -51.77
C LEU A 64 3.93 -22.27 -52.17
N SER A 65 5.03 -22.52 -51.45
CA SER A 65 6.31 -21.83 -51.68
C SER A 65 6.89 -21.95 -53.11
N PRO A 66 6.78 -23.08 -53.85
CA PRO A 66 7.26 -23.16 -55.24
C PRO A 66 6.37 -22.37 -56.21
N TRP A 67 5.09 -22.22 -55.87
CA TRP A 67 4.13 -21.47 -56.69
C TRP A 67 4.39 -19.96 -56.61
N ALA A 68 4.82 -19.47 -55.45
CA ALA A 68 5.20 -18.08 -55.23
C ALA A 68 6.53 -17.66 -55.89
N THR A 69 7.47 -18.61 -56.11
CA THR A 69 8.80 -18.32 -56.67
C THR A 69 8.99 -18.69 -58.13
N GLY A 70 8.08 -19.51 -58.69
CA GLY A 70 8.27 -20.14 -60.00
C GLY A 70 9.47 -21.10 -60.05
N ARG A 71 10.06 -21.47 -58.91
CA ARG A 71 11.25 -22.33 -58.80
C ARG A 71 10.99 -23.46 -57.80
N SER A 72 11.59 -24.63 -58.05
CA SER A 72 11.56 -25.72 -57.08
C SER A 72 12.26 -25.29 -55.77
N LEU A 73 11.77 -25.79 -54.63
CA LEU A 73 12.35 -25.61 -53.30
C LEU A 73 13.84 -25.95 -53.24
N ARG A 74 14.33 -26.76 -54.19
CA ARG A 74 15.72 -27.20 -54.28
C ARG A 74 16.66 -26.18 -54.92
N ASP A 75 16.18 -25.42 -55.89
CA ASP A 75 16.99 -24.50 -56.72
C ASP A 75 17.07 -23.08 -56.13
N SER A 76 16.33 -22.84 -55.04
CA SER A 76 16.31 -21.57 -54.32
C SER A 76 17.27 -21.57 -53.12
N PRO A 77 17.87 -20.43 -52.75
CA PRO A 77 18.64 -20.31 -51.50
C PRO A 77 17.78 -20.69 -50.28
N ILE A 78 18.35 -21.38 -49.29
CA ILE A 78 17.62 -21.83 -48.08
C ILE A 78 16.93 -20.65 -47.40
N ALA A 79 17.62 -19.52 -47.26
CA ALA A 79 17.07 -18.32 -46.65
C ALA A 79 15.85 -17.76 -47.40
N LEU A 80 15.85 -17.81 -48.75
CA LEU A 80 14.73 -17.35 -49.57
C LEU A 80 13.53 -18.29 -49.43
N SER A 81 13.75 -19.60 -49.51
CA SER A 81 12.69 -20.60 -49.32
C SER A 81 12.13 -20.59 -47.88
N ALA A 82 12.99 -20.38 -46.88
CA ALA A 82 12.57 -20.24 -45.50
C ALA A 82 11.77 -18.94 -45.30
N ALA A 83 12.23 -17.80 -45.83
CA ALA A 83 11.50 -16.53 -45.72
C ALA A 83 10.09 -16.64 -46.32
N LEU A 84 9.97 -17.23 -47.51
CA LEU A 84 8.68 -17.42 -48.17
C LEU A 84 7.79 -18.44 -47.48
N GLY A 85 8.37 -19.54 -46.98
CA GLY A 85 7.65 -20.51 -46.16
C GLY A 85 7.13 -19.88 -44.86
N THR A 86 7.92 -19.01 -44.23
CA THR A 86 7.54 -18.33 -42.98
C THR A 86 6.47 -17.27 -43.23
N LEU A 87 6.55 -16.53 -44.35
CA LEU A 87 5.53 -15.56 -44.76
C LEU A 87 4.20 -16.25 -45.08
N ALA A 88 4.23 -17.34 -45.85
CA ALA A 88 3.05 -18.13 -46.15
C ALA A 88 2.44 -18.76 -44.88
N PHE A 89 3.28 -19.20 -43.94
CA PHE A 89 2.85 -19.68 -42.63
C PHE A 89 2.18 -18.57 -41.80
N ALA A 90 2.71 -17.34 -41.82
CA ALA A 90 2.10 -16.17 -41.17
C ALA A 90 0.68 -15.89 -41.69
N LEU A 91 0.51 -15.93 -43.00
CA LEU A 91 -0.79 -15.68 -43.65
C LEU A 91 -1.81 -16.78 -43.35
N LEU A 92 -1.36 -18.02 -43.18
CA LEU A 92 -2.20 -19.17 -42.85
C LEU A 92 -2.54 -19.27 -41.35
N LEU A 93 -1.73 -18.66 -40.48
CA LEU A 93 -1.98 -18.62 -39.03
C LEU A 93 -3.26 -17.87 -38.67
N VAL A 94 -3.57 -16.78 -39.38
CA VAL A 94 -4.78 -15.96 -39.10
C VAL A 94 -6.08 -16.77 -39.26
N PRO A 95 -6.38 -17.41 -40.41
CA PRO A 95 -7.57 -18.26 -40.54
C PRO A 95 -7.49 -19.53 -39.67
N GLY A 96 -6.29 -20.07 -39.41
CA GLY A 96 -6.10 -21.21 -38.51
C GLY A 96 -6.51 -20.91 -37.07
N ALA A 97 -6.10 -19.76 -36.54
CA ALA A 97 -6.49 -19.28 -35.21
C ALA A 97 -8.01 -19.07 -35.08
N LEU A 98 -8.63 -18.46 -36.10
CA LEU A 98 -10.09 -18.26 -36.13
C LEU A 98 -10.86 -19.59 -36.14
N LEU A 99 -10.41 -20.58 -36.92
CA LEU A 99 -11.04 -21.90 -36.98
C LEU A 99 -10.90 -22.66 -35.66
N ARG A 100 -9.73 -22.61 -35.02
CA ARG A 100 -9.54 -23.27 -33.73
C ARG A 100 -10.35 -22.62 -32.63
N ALA A 101 -10.43 -21.30 -32.59
CA ALA A 101 -11.26 -20.61 -31.60
C ALA A 101 -12.74 -20.97 -31.72
N LYS A 102 -13.25 -21.12 -32.95
CA LYS A 102 -14.60 -21.68 -33.20
C LYS A 102 -14.72 -23.14 -32.76
N ALA A 103 -13.70 -23.97 -32.99
CA ALA A 103 -13.70 -25.35 -32.54
C ALA A 103 -13.67 -25.48 -31.01
N ALA A 104 -12.91 -24.63 -30.31
CA ALA A 104 -12.85 -24.56 -28.86
C ALA A 104 -14.20 -24.15 -28.22
N ALA A 105 -14.99 -23.31 -28.91
CA ALA A 105 -16.35 -22.97 -28.49
C ALA A 105 -17.33 -24.16 -28.61
N LEU A 106 -17.08 -25.10 -29.52
CA LEU A 106 -17.91 -26.28 -29.74
C LEU A 106 -17.50 -27.48 -28.86
N PHE A 107 -16.24 -27.53 -28.42
CA PHE A 107 -15.69 -28.65 -27.64
C PHE A 107 -14.92 -28.14 -26.41
N PRO A 108 -15.56 -28.04 -25.23
CA PRO A 108 -14.98 -27.45 -24.01
C PRO A 108 -13.72 -28.16 -23.50
N ALA A 109 -13.54 -29.45 -23.81
CA ALA A 109 -12.34 -30.21 -23.47
C ALA A 109 -11.06 -29.69 -24.16
N PHE A 110 -11.20 -28.83 -25.17
CA PHE A 110 -10.11 -28.15 -25.88
C PHE A 110 -10.12 -26.62 -25.67
N GLY A 111 -10.89 -26.13 -24.69
CA GLY A 111 -11.01 -24.71 -24.37
C GLY A 111 -9.76 -24.13 -23.69
N PRO A 112 -9.59 -22.79 -23.69
CA PRO A 112 -8.44 -22.13 -23.08
C PRO A 112 -8.36 -22.39 -21.56
N VAL A 113 -7.14 -22.46 -21.04
CA VAL A 113 -6.86 -22.33 -19.60
C VAL A 113 -7.12 -20.86 -19.25
N THR A 114 -8.20 -20.57 -18.54
CA THR A 114 -8.57 -19.19 -18.21
C THR A 114 -7.67 -18.60 -17.13
N GLY A 115 -7.10 -17.44 -17.43
CA GLY A 115 -6.57 -16.47 -16.47
C GLY A 115 -6.40 -15.14 -17.20
N GLU A 116 -6.76 -14.01 -16.61
CA GLU A 116 -6.43 -12.69 -17.14
C GLU A 116 -5.09 -12.25 -16.53
N VAL A 117 -4.20 -11.69 -17.35
CA VAL A 117 -2.99 -10.99 -16.88
C VAL A 117 -3.01 -9.61 -17.54
N ASP A 118 -3.10 -8.58 -16.71
CA ASP A 118 -2.86 -7.21 -17.14
C ASP A 118 -1.35 -6.93 -17.13
N ALA A 119 -0.72 -6.99 -18.29
CA ALA A 119 0.63 -6.47 -18.48
C ALA A 119 0.53 -5.10 -19.17
N PHE A 120 0.50 -4.03 -18.37
CA PHE A 120 0.75 -2.62 -18.73
C PHE A 120 0.15 -2.09 -20.06
N GLY A 121 -1.01 -1.41 -20.01
CA GLY A 121 -1.50 -0.51 -21.08
C GLY A 121 -2.48 -1.15 -22.10
N PRO A 122 -3.17 -0.34 -22.95
CA PRO A 122 -4.58 -0.55 -23.32
C PRO A 122 -4.81 -1.54 -24.48
N ALA A 123 -4.18 -2.70 -24.42
CA ALA A 123 -4.68 -3.93 -25.05
C ALA A 123 -4.09 -5.13 -24.30
N PRO A 124 -4.92 -5.94 -23.61
CA PRO A 124 -4.43 -7.08 -22.83
C PRO A 124 -3.78 -8.10 -23.77
N VAL A 125 -2.52 -8.44 -23.50
CA VAL A 125 -2.00 -9.75 -23.92
C VAL A 125 -2.55 -10.74 -22.91
N ALA A 126 -3.75 -11.27 -23.18
CA ALA A 126 -4.37 -12.28 -22.35
C ALA A 126 -3.42 -13.47 -22.17
N ARG A 127 -3.57 -14.20 -21.05
CA ARG A 127 -2.82 -15.40 -20.62
C ARG A 127 -3.01 -16.62 -21.54
N THR A 128 -3.26 -16.39 -22.83
CA THR A 128 -3.47 -17.38 -23.89
C THR A 128 -2.89 -16.87 -25.21
N SER A 129 -1.62 -16.49 -25.27
CA SER A 129 -0.95 -16.20 -26.55
C SER A 129 -0.21 -17.43 -27.09
N TRP A 130 -0.95 -18.50 -27.38
CA TRP A 130 -0.47 -19.64 -28.18
C TRP A 130 -0.99 -19.47 -29.61
N LEU A 131 -0.34 -20.10 -30.59
CA LEU A 131 -0.50 -20.02 -32.05
C LEU A 131 -1.92 -19.86 -32.58
N CYS A 132 -2.85 -20.29 -31.76
CA CYS A 132 -4.19 -20.67 -32.10
C CYS A 132 -5.18 -20.44 -30.95
N SER A 133 -4.74 -19.98 -29.76
CA SER A 133 -5.59 -19.53 -28.64
C SER A 133 -5.55 -18.01 -28.41
N ALA A 134 -4.68 -17.28 -29.13
CA ALA A 134 -4.44 -15.84 -29.00
C ALA A 134 -5.49 -14.89 -29.57
N ALA A 135 -6.59 -15.39 -30.13
CA ALA A 135 -7.64 -14.51 -30.64
C ALA A 135 -8.97 -15.06 -30.19
N LEU A 136 -9.68 -14.30 -29.34
CA LEU A 136 -11.16 -14.17 -29.31
C LEU A 136 -11.81 -13.95 -27.94
N ARG A 137 -11.11 -13.40 -26.93
CA ARG A 137 -11.82 -12.78 -25.79
C ARG A 137 -11.23 -11.42 -25.44
N SER A 138 -11.63 -10.39 -26.17
CA SER A 138 -11.83 -9.08 -25.55
C SER A 138 -13.19 -9.10 -24.87
N ALA A 139 -13.28 -8.65 -23.62
CA ALA A 139 -14.51 -8.59 -22.83
C ALA A 139 -15.61 -7.65 -23.41
N ALA A 140 -15.41 -7.09 -24.60
CA ALA A 140 -16.39 -6.36 -25.38
C ALA A 140 -16.50 -7.01 -26.76
N ALA A 141 -17.73 -7.30 -27.22
CA ALA A 141 -18.05 -7.97 -28.48
C ALA A 141 -17.20 -7.40 -29.64
N PRO A 142 -16.18 -8.13 -30.12
CA PRO A 142 -15.27 -7.58 -31.12
C PRO A 142 -15.87 -7.70 -32.51
N GLY A 143 -15.66 -6.68 -33.35
CA GLY A 143 -15.87 -6.83 -34.79
C GLY A 143 -14.75 -7.66 -35.42
N LEU A 144 -15.00 -8.26 -36.59
CA LEU A 144 -13.99 -9.03 -37.36
C LEU A 144 -12.63 -8.30 -37.53
N ALA A 145 -12.64 -6.96 -37.56
CA ALA A 145 -11.44 -6.14 -37.70
C ALA A 145 -10.51 -6.20 -36.47
N THR A 146 -11.06 -6.18 -35.25
CA THR A 146 -10.26 -6.28 -34.01
C THR A 146 -9.64 -7.67 -33.84
N GLU A 147 -10.37 -8.71 -34.26
CA GLU A 147 -9.90 -10.10 -34.23
C GLU A 147 -8.74 -10.33 -35.21
N ALA A 148 -8.83 -9.75 -36.41
CA ALA A 148 -7.78 -9.84 -37.42
C ALA A 148 -6.46 -9.16 -36.97
N VAL A 149 -6.54 -8.02 -36.27
CA VAL A 149 -5.37 -7.29 -35.77
C VAL A 149 -4.65 -8.06 -34.66
N ALA A 150 -5.40 -8.69 -33.75
CA ALA A 150 -4.83 -9.52 -32.69
C ALA A 150 -4.12 -10.76 -33.26
N ALA A 151 -4.76 -11.45 -34.22
CA ALA A 151 -4.17 -12.59 -34.92
C ALA A 151 -2.90 -12.22 -35.69
N LEU A 152 -2.86 -11.01 -36.30
CA LEU A 152 -1.68 -10.51 -37.00
C LEU A 152 -0.49 -10.27 -36.06
N LYS A 153 -0.73 -9.68 -34.88
CA LYS A 153 0.31 -9.46 -33.86
C LYS A 153 0.90 -10.77 -33.35
N ALA A 154 0.04 -11.76 -33.07
CA ALA A 154 0.48 -13.09 -32.65
C ALA A 154 1.30 -13.78 -33.76
N ALA A 155 0.82 -13.73 -35.01
CA ALA A 155 1.53 -14.31 -36.15
C ALA A 155 2.95 -13.72 -36.33
N LEU A 156 3.15 -12.43 -36.04
CA LEU A 156 4.45 -11.76 -36.10
C LEU A 156 5.44 -12.29 -35.04
N LEU A 157 4.98 -12.53 -33.81
CA LEU A 157 5.82 -13.09 -32.74
C LEU A 157 6.30 -14.50 -33.09
N PHE A 158 5.45 -15.31 -33.70
CA PHE A 158 5.81 -16.67 -34.11
C PHE A 158 6.76 -16.72 -35.33
N GLN A 159 6.91 -15.63 -36.09
CA GLN A 159 7.92 -15.55 -37.15
C GLN A 159 9.35 -15.71 -36.61
N LEU A 160 9.60 -15.24 -35.38
CA LEU A 160 10.91 -15.32 -34.73
C LEU A 160 11.36 -16.78 -34.52
N ALA A 161 10.42 -17.69 -34.31
CA ALA A 161 10.68 -19.13 -34.16
C ALA A 161 10.50 -19.93 -35.46
N ALA A 162 9.52 -19.57 -36.29
CA ALA A 162 9.21 -20.31 -37.51
C ALA A 162 10.32 -20.18 -38.57
N PHE A 163 10.93 -19.00 -38.74
CA PHE A 163 12.01 -18.79 -39.71
C PHE A 163 13.26 -19.65 -39.47
N PRO A 164 13.84 -19.69 -38.25
CA PRO A 164 14.95 -20.59 -37.96
C PRO A 164 14.53 -22.07 -38.04
N GLY A 165 13.29 -22.41 -37.70
CA GLY A 165 12.73 -23.77 -37.88
C GLY A 165 12.69 -24.21 -39.35
N PHE A 166 12.21 -23.36 -40.26
CA PHE A 166 12.22 -23.62 -41.71
C PHE A 166 13.64 -23.69 -42.27
N CYS A 167 14.54 -22.80 -41.83
CA CYS A 167 15.96 -22.85 -42.22
C CYS A 167 16.61 -24.18 -41.82
N LEU A 168 16.38 -24.63 -40.58
CA LEU A 168 16.92 -25.87 -40.05
C LEU A 168 16.36 -27.08 -40.80
N GLY A 169 15.05 -27.16 -41.01
CA GLY A 169 14.42 -28.28 -41.71
C GLY A 169 14.87 -28.40 -43.17
N LEU A 170 15.01 -27.29 -43.89
CA LEU A 170 15.55 -27.27 -45.26
C LEU A 170 17.04 -27.61 -45.30
N ALA A 171 17.84 -27.15 -44.33
CA ALA A 171 19.26 -27.50 -44.22
C ALA A 171 19.47 -28.99 -43.94
N LEU A 172 18.67 -29.57 -43.03
CA LEU A 172 18.66 -31.00 -42.70
C LEU A 172 18.14 -31.86 -43.85
N ALA A 173 17.25 -31.33 -44.68
CA ALA A 173 16.76 -32.03 -45.85
C ALA A 173 17.80 -32.08 -46.99
N ARG A 174 18.59 -31.01 -47.16
CA ARG A 174 19.64 -30.90 -48.19
C ARG A 174 20.94 -31.62 -47.81
N ARG A 175 21.28 -31.69 -46.52
CA ARG A 175 22.38 -32.53 -46.02
C ARG A 175 21.86 -33.96 -45.87
N ARG A 176 22.47 -34.95 -46.53
CA ARG A 176 22.00 -36.36 -46.55
C ARG A 176 22.15 -37.07 -45.19
N ILE A 177 21.51 -36.57 -44.13
CA ILE A 177 21.56 -37.13 -42.79
C ILE A 177 20.53 -38.29 -42.69
N PRO A 178 20.91 -39.47 -42.18
CA PRO A 178 19.99 -40.60 -42.03
C PRO A 178 18.91 -40.31 -40.98
N ARG A 179 17.68 -40.80 -41.26
CA ARG A 179 16.42 -40.51 -40.52
C ARG A 179 16.47 -40.58 -38.99
N PRO A 180 17.17 -41.52 -38.32
CA PRO A 180 17.11 -41.61 -36.86
C PRO A 180 17.90 -40.51 -36.14
N LEU A 181 18.92 -39.91 -36.76
CA LEU A 181 19.77 -38.90 -36.13
C LEU A 181 19.13 -37.49 -36.11
N ALA A 182 18.33 -37.14 -37.12
CA ALA A 182 17.63 -35.85 -37.16
C ALA A 182 16.48 -35.74 -36.13
N LEU A 183 15.81 -36.88 -35.82
CA LEU A 183 14.78 -36.97 -34.78
C LEU A 183 15.37 -36.94 -33.36
N ALA A 184 16.57 -37.50 -33.17
CA ALA A 184 17.28 -37.50 -31.88
C ALA A 184 17.82 -36.10 -31.50
N SER A 185 18.29 -35.31 -32.48
CA SER A 185 18.78 -33.95 -32.22
C SER A 185 17.67 -32.95 -31.85
N GLY A 186 16.44 -33.13 -32.35
CA GLY A 186 15.29 -32.31 -31.96
C GLY A 186 14.77 -32.61 -30.55
N THR A 187 14.86 -33.87 -30.11
CA THR A 187 14.47 -34.30 -28.76
C THR A 187 15.51 -33.91 -27.71
N LEU A 188 16.81 -33.93 -28.03
CA LEU A 188 17.88 -33.51 -27.13
C LEU A 188 17.92 -31.98 -26.87
N LEU A 189 17.56 -31.15 -27.86
CA LEU A 189 17.43 -29.70 -27.67
C LEU A 189 16.21 -29.32 -26.82
N ALA A 190 15.11 -30.08 -26.92
CA ALA A 190 13.95 -29.92 -26.05
C ALA A 190 14.25 -30.36 -24.60
N ALA A 191 14.97 -31.47 -24.40
CA ALA A 191 15.35 -31.93 -23.07
C ALA A 191 16.38 -31.00 -22.38
N GLY A 192 17.33 -30.45 -23.14
CA GLY A 192 18.33 -29.51 -22.62
C GLY A 192 17.77 -28.15 -22.20
N ALA A 193 16.77 -27.64 -22.92
CA ALA A 193 16.07 -26.41 -22.54
C ALA A 193 15.17 -26.60 -21.31
N VAL A 194 14.55 -27.78 -21.16
CA VAL A 194 13.71 -28.13 -19.99
C VAL A 194 14.55 -28.33 -18.71
N ALA A 195 15.77 -28.85 -18.82
CA ALA A 195 16.65 -29.06 -17.66
C ALA A 195 17.40 -27.79 -17.19
N ALA A 196 17.67 -26.83 -18.08
CA ALA A 196 18.44 -25.62 -17.77
C ALA A 196 17.59 -24.45 -17.23
N VAL A 197 16.26 -24.52 -17.37
CA VAL A 197 15.29 -23.50 -16.91
C VAL A 197 14.45 -24.02 -15.73
N TRP A 198 14.96 -25.00 -14.98
CA TRP A 198 14.30 -25.48 -13.76
C TRP A 198 14.75 -24.64 -12.55
N PRO A 199 14.01 -23.61 -12.11
CA PRO A 199 14.18 -23.14 -10.74
C PRO A 199 13.65 -24.24 -9.83
N ALA A 200 14.55 -24.93 -9.14
CA ALA A 200 14.18 -25.75 -7.99
C ALA A 200 13.65 -24.82 -6.89
N ARG A 201 12.36 -24.49 -6.90
CA ARG A 201 11.66 -23.82 -5.79
C ARG A 201 10.17 -24.19 -5.78
N SER A 202 9.91 -25.43 -5.38
CA SER A 202 9.06 -25.76 -4.23
C SER A 202 9.70 -27.00 -3.60
N PRO A 203 9.91 -27.08 -2.27
CA PRO A 203 10.14 -28.39 -1.68
C PRO A 203 8.88 -29.22 -1.95
N VAL A 204 9.04 -30.21 -2.82
CA VAL A 204 8.06 -31.26 -3.09
C VAL A 204 7.70 -31.87 -1.74
N ALA A 205 6.41 -31.99 -1.42
CA ALA A 205 5.94 -32.89 -0.38
C ALA A 205 6.51 -34.27 -0.67
N THR A 206 7.58 -34.64 0.04
CA THR A 206 8.21 -35.92 -0.16
C THR A 206 7.38 -36.94 0.60
N ALA A 207 6.97 -38.03 -0.06
CA ALA A 207 6.46 -39.22 0.61
C ALA A 207 7.59 -39.87 1.45
N ARG A 208 8.04 -39.19 2.50
CA ARG A 208 9.01 -39.65 3.49
C ARG A 208 8.28 -39.89 4.80
N ALA A 209 8.66 -40.95 5.51
CA ALA A 209 8.06 -41.34 6.78
C ALA A 209 8.26 -40.30 7.91
N SER A 210 9.23 -39.40 7.78
CA SER A 210 9.43 -38.26 8.70
C SER A 210 10.30 -37.18 8.06
N VAL A 211 9.92 -35.91 8.21
CA VAL A 211 10.73 -34.74 7.79
C VAL A 211 11.48 -34.13 8.99
N CYS A 212 11.06 -34.46 10.21
CA CYS A 212 11.68 -33.99 11.44
C CYS A 212 12.75 -34.95 11.97
N PRO A 213 14.00 -34.48 12.15
CA PRO A 213 15.06 -35.27 12.77
C PRO A 213 14.81 -35.50 14.27
N THR A 214 15.35 -36.60 14.80
CA THR A 214 15.38 -36.85 16.25
C THR A 214 16.29 -35.85 16.98
N GLY A 215 15.92 -35.43 18.19
CA GLY A 215 16.70 -34.49 19.02
C GLY A 215 16.51 -33.01 18.68
N VAL A 216 15.65 -32.68 17.73
CA VAL A 216 15.25 -31.29 17.43
C VAL A 216 14.16 -30.84 18.41
N ARG A 217 14.19 -29.56 18.81
CA ARG A 217 13.11 -28.95 19.60
C ARG A 217 11.79 -29.04 18.82
N ALA A 218 10.84 -29.77 19.37
CA ALA A 218 9.51 -29.95 18.80
C ALA A 218 8.51 -29.00 19.45
N ARG A 219 7.56 -28.50 18.66
CA ARG A 219 6.40 -27.73 19.11
C ARG A 219 5.15 -28.32 18.47
N SER A 220 4.05 -28.33 19.21
CA SER A 220 2.79 -28.89 18.73
C SER A 220 1.68 -27.87 18.75
N PHE A 221 0.81 -27.92 17.75
CA PHE A 221 -0.38 -27.09 17.64
C PHE A 221 -1.59 -27.96 17.30
N ASP A 222 -2.70 -27.73 17.98
CA ASP A 222 -4.00 -28.30 17.63
C ASP A 222 -4.80 -27.20 16.92
N VAL A 223 -5.12 -27.44 15.65
CA VAL A 223 -5.78 -26.45 14.79
C VAL A 223 -6.99 -27.11 14.12
N SER A 224 -8.08 -26.37 14.06
CA SER A 224 -9.30 -26.80 13.37
C SER A 224 -9.64 -25.86 12.22
N ALA A 225 -10.10 -26.41 11.10
CA ALA A 225 -10.86 -25.64 10.11
C ALA A 225 -12.33 -25.63 10.51
N VAL A 226 -12.92 -24.45 10.63
CA VAL A 226 -14.31 -24.26 11.06
C VAL A 226 -15.06 -23.32 10.13
N ALA A 227 -16.34 -23.62 9.88
CA ALA A 227 -17.24 -22.69 9.22
C ALA A 227 -17.63 -21.58 10.22
N VAL A 228 -17.65 -20.34 9.73
CA VAL A 228 -17.87 -19.13 10.53
C VAL A 228 -18.73 -18.16 9.74
N ASP A 229 -19.71 -17.54 10.39
CA ASP A 229 -20.40 -16.36 9.84
C ASP A 229 -19.55 -15.11 10.12
N LEU A 230 -18.59 -14.83 9.23
CA LEU A 230 -17.53 -13.84 9.47
C LEU A 230 -18.07 -12.41 9.29
N ALA A 231 -18.25 -11.69 10.39
CA ALA A 231 -18.50 -10.25 10.34
C ALA A 231 -17.24 -9.50 9.87
N LEU A 232 -17.35 -8.63 8.87
CA LEU A 232 -16.23 -7.84 8.35
C LEU A 232 -16.08 -6.51 9.07
N ASN A 233 -17.18 -5.94 9.57
CA ASN A 233 -17.21 -4.68 10.31
C ASN A 233 -18.48 -4.51 11.16
N ARG A 234 -18.54 -3.39 11.89
CA ARG A 234 -19.69 -2.99 12.74
C ARG A 234 -20.94 -2.56 11.97
N TYR A 235 -20.85 -2.37 10.65
CA TYR A 235 -21.98 -1.93 9.81
C TYR A 235 -22.82 -3.10 9.28
N GLY A 236 -22.44 -4.34 9.63
CA GLY A 236 -23.17 -5.54 9.27
C GLY A 236 -22.70 -6.19 7.96
N ASP A 237 -21.60 -5.73 7.36
CA ASP A 237 -20.98 -6.46 6.26
C ASP A 237 -20.42 -7.78 6.79
N ARG A 238 -20.65 -8.87 6.05
CA ARG A 238 -20.26 -10.22 6.47
C ARG A 238 -20.09 -11.18 5.32
N ASP A 239 -19.35 -12.26 5.57
CA ASP A 239 -19.28 -13.42 4.71
C ASP A 239 -19.84 -14.66 5.45
N PRO A 240 -21.06 -15.12 5.11
CA PRO A 240 -21.66 -16.29 5.73
C PRO A 240 -21.10 -17.62 5.21
N ALA A 241 -20.32 -17.60 4.11
CA ALA A 241 -19.65 -18.76 3.56
C ALA A 241 -18.22 -18.92 4.09
N ALA A 242 -17.80 -18.06 5.02
CA ALA A 242 -16.44 -18.03 5.51
C ALA A 242 -16.04 -19.30 6.27
N ALA A 243 -14.75 -19.62 6.16
CA ALA A 243 -14.11 -20.66 6.93
C ALA A 243 -12.76 -20.17 7.45
N LEU A 244 -12.43 -20.49 8.69
CA LEU A 244 -11.19 -20.04 9.33
C LEU A 244 -10.39 -21.24 9.86
N TYR A 245 -9.07 -21.10 9.85
CA TYR A 245 -8.20 -21.90 10.71
C TYR A 245 -8.18 -21.30 12.11
N VAL A 246 -8.46 -22.11 13.13
CA VAL A 246 -8.63 -21.65 14.51
C VAL A 246 -7.93 -22.61 15.46
N PRO A 247 -7.13 -22.12 16.43
CA PRO A 247 -6.61 -22.96 17.51
C PRO A 247 -7.75 -23.65 18.29
N ASP A 248 -7.58 -24.92 18.65
CA ASP A 248 -8.65 -25.69 19.31
C ASP A 248 -9.09 -25.09 20.66
N ASP A 249 -8.18 -24.40 21.36
CA ASP A 249 -8.46 -23.70 22.62
C ASP A 249 -9.29 -22.40 22.45
N SER A 250 -9.27 -21.80 21.26
CA SER A 250 -10.08 -20.62 20.92
C SER A 250 -11.49 -20.94 20.41
N LEU A 251 -11.82 -22.22 20.18
CA LEU A 251 -13.10 -22.62 19.58
C LEU A 251 -14.31 -22.20 20.43
N ALA A 252 -14.23 -22.30 21.76
CA ALA A 252 -15.33 -21.92 22.64
C ALA A 252 -15.60 -20.41 22.55
N GLU A 253 -14.55 -19.60 22.62
CA GLU A 253 -14.63 -18.14 22.50
C GLU A 253 -15.20 -17.72 21.14
N LEU A 254 -14.76 -18.37 20.06
CA LEU A 254 -15.29 -18.13 18.72
C LEU A 254 -16.80 -18.36 18.66
N ARG A 255 -17.29 -19.48 19.20
CA ARG A 255 -18.73 -19.80 19.18
C ARG A 255 -19.54 -18.87 20.08
N GLU A 256 -19.00 -18.37 21.18
CA GLU A 256 -19.65 -17.31 21.96
C GLU A 256 -19.69 -16.00 21.18
N ARG A 257 -18.61 -15.64 20.47
CA ARG A 257 -18.56 -14.45 19.63
C ARG A 257 -19.63 -14.46 18.53
N GLU A 258 -19.85 -15.60 17.87
CA GLU A 258 -20.88 -15.75 16.84
C GLU A 258 -22.33 -15.60 17.37
N ARG A 259 -22.55 -15.74 18.69
CA ARG A 259 -23.88 -15.53 19.29
C ARG A 259 -24.20 -14.06 19.51
N LEU A 260 -23.21 -13.17 19.45
CA LEU A 260 -23.45 -11.74 19.57
C LEU A 260 -24.24 -11.20 18.35
N PRO A 261 -24.94 -10.06 18.50
CA PRO A 261 -25.45 -9.31 17.36
C PRO A 261 -24.34 -9.01 16.34
N LEU A 262 -24.66 -9.01 15.05
CA LEU A 262 -23.67 -8.98 13.96
C LEU A 262 -22.72 -7.78 14.08
N GLU A 263 -23.27 -6.62 14.39
CA GLU A 263 -22.55 -5.35 14.61
C GLU A 263 -21.57 -5.37 15.79
N GLN A 264 -21.70 -6.32 16.71
CA GLN A 264 -20.81 -6.53 17.86
C GLN A 264 -19.83 -7.69 17.64
N ARG A 265 -19.96 -8.46 16.56
CA ARG A 265 -19.08 -9.61 16.29
C ARG A 265 -17.68 -9.16 15.89
N ALA A 266 -17.58 -8.13 15.06
CA ALA A 266 -16.30 -7.54 14.67
C ALA A 266 -15.83 -6.50 15.71
N SER A 267 -14.65 -6.72 16.29
CA SER A 267 -13.99 -5.68 17.08
C SER A 267 -13.46 -4.55 16.21
N THR A 268 -13.34 -3.37 16.82
CA THR A 268 -12.62 -2.23 16.25
C THR A 268 -11.12 -2.46 16.40
N GLY A 269 -10.31 -2.10 15.39
CA GLY A 269 -8.85 -2.21 15.43
C GLY A 269 -8.29 -3.62 15.32
N LEU A 270 -9.14 -4.64 15.10
CA LEU A 270 -8.88 -6.07 15.20
C LEU A 270 -8.42 -6.56 16.59
N HIS A 271 -7.45 -5.91 17.23
CA HIS A 271 -6.97 -6.23 18.59
C HIS A 271 -6.89 -7.75 18.87
N ARG A 272 -7.57 -8.23 19.92
CA ARG A 272 -7.63 -9.64 20.33
C ARG A 272 -8.84 -10.38 19.76
N ASP A 273 -9.34 -9.99 18.59
CA ASP A 273 -10.51 -10.66 18.02
C ASP A 273 -10.24 -12.14 17.76
N VAL A 274 -11.15 -13.01 18.16
CA VAL A 274 -11.05 -14.44 17.83
C VAL A 274 -11.37 -14.73 16.35
N LEU A 275 -12.12 -13.83 15.70
CA LEU A 275 -12.52 -13.95 14.29
C LEU A 275 -11.47 -13.31 13.37
N GLN A 276 -10.26 -13.85 13.38
CA GLN A 276 -9.12 -13.35 12.61
C GLN A 276 -8.33 -14.51 11.95
N PRO A 277 -7.47 -14.24 10.94
CA PRO A 277 -6.60 -15.26 10.36
C PRO A 277 -5.67 -15.91 11.38
N LEU A 278 -5.35 -17.18 11.17
CA LEU A 278 -4.42 -17.91 12.02
C LEU A 278 -3.00 -17.35 11.89
N VAL A 279 -2.30 -17.13 13.00
CA VAL A 279 -0.86 -16.80 13.02
C VAL A 279 -0.16 -17.67 14.04
N LEU A 280 0.56 -18.69 13.56
CA LEU A 280 1.42 -19.55 14.37
C LEU A 280 2.85 -19.03 14.36
N ARG A 281 3.61 -19.30 15.43
CA ARG A 281 5.03 -18.93 15.53
C ARG A 281 5.94 -20.11 15.85
N ALA A 282 7.10 -20.13 15.20
CA ALA A 282 8.15 -21.13 15.40
C ALA A 282 9.53 -20.46 15.34
N ALA A 283 10.54 -21.03 16.00
CA ALA A 283 11.91 -20.55 15.81
C ALA A 283 12.62 -21.33 14.69
N ALA A 284 13.56 -20.67 14.00
CA ALA A 284 14.43 -21.32 13.02
C ALA A 284 15.10 -22.58 13.61
N GLY A 285 15.09 -23.66 12.84
CA GLY A 285 15.60 -24.96 13.25
C GLY A 285 14.66 -25.83 14.11
N GLU A 286 13.48 -25.34 14.52
CA GLU A 286 12.46 -26.17 15.20
C GLU A 286 11.81 -27.20 14.24
N CYS A 287 11.10 -28.17 14.82
CA CYS A 287 10.15 -29.03 14.13
C CYS A 287 8.76 -28.76 14.70
N LEU A 288 7.76 -28.67 13.83
CA LEU A 288 6.37 -28.44 14.24
C LEU A 288 5.52 -29.67 13.93
N THR A 289 4.66 -30.05 14.85
CA THR A 289 3.61 -31.04 14.63
C THR A 289 2.26 -30.34 14.76
N VAL A 290 1.54 -30.19 13.65
CA VAL A 290 0.19 -29.62 13.62
C VAL A 290 -0.81 -30.77 13.52
N LYS A 291 -1.62 -30.97 14.56
CA LYS A 291 -2.80 -31.83 14.47
C LYS A 291 -3.94 -31.00 13.91
N PHE A 292 -4.19 -31.18 12.63
CA PHE A 292 -5.21 -30.44 11.90
C PHE A 292 -6.52 -31.23 11.85
N THR A 293 -7.62 -30.66 12.35
CA THR A 293 -8.95 -31.28 12.35
C THR A 293 -9.89 -30.54 11.40
N ASN A 294 -10.48 -31.23 10.43
CA ASN A 294 -11.48 -30.62 9.55
C ASN A 294 -12.87 -30.72 10.20
N ARG A 295 -13.40 -29.60 10.68
CA ARG A 295 -14.74 -29.51 11.29
C ARG A 295 -15.76 -28.85 10.36
N LEU A 296 -15.44 -28.69 9.07
CA LEU A 296 -16.39 -28.22 8.07
C LEU A 296 -17.46 -29.29 7.81
N PRO A 297 -18.69 -28.89 7.41
CA PRO A 297 -19.77 -29.84 7.14
C PRO A 297 -19.52 -30.72 5.91
N SER A 298 -18.71 -30.24 4.96
CA SER A 298 -18.39 -30.95 3.71
C SER A 298 -17.05 -30.49 3.14
N GLY A 299 -16.52 -31.26 2.19
CA GLY A 299 -15.25 -30.97 1.53
C GLY A 299 -14.04 -31.42 2.33
N ASN A 300 -13.01 -31.92 1.63
CA ASN A 300 -11.73 -32.19 2.25
C ASN A 300 -10.93 -30.88 2.33
N VAL A 301 -10.18 -30.69 3.41
CA VAL A 301 -9.40 -29.47 3.65
C VAL A 301 -7.95 -29.86 3.93
N ALA A 302 -7.01 -29.18 3.29
CA ALA A 302 -5.58 -29.31 3.57
C ALA A 302 -5.11 -28.23 4.55
N PHE A 303 -3.96 -28.45 5.20
CA PHE A 303 -3.23 -27.42 5.91
C PHE A 303 -1.88 -27.28 5.21
N ASP A 304 -1.86 -26.53 4.10
CA ASP A 304 -0.63 -26.36 3.31
C ASP A 304 0.14 -25.15 3.82
N VAL A 305 1.46 -25.29 3.90
CA VAL A 305 2.37 -24.21 4.33
C VAL A 305 3.37 -23.97 3.21
N ASP A 306 3.20 -22.87 2.50
CA ASP A 306 3.97 -22.56 1.31
C ASP A 306 5.46 -22.48 1.64
N GLY A 307 6.31 -23.08 0.80
CA GLY A 307 7.76 -22.90 0.87
C GLY A 307 8.49 -23.60 2.04
N LEU A 308 7.80 -24.41 2.85
CA LEU A 308 8.41 -25.29 3.85
C LEU A 308 8.24 -26.76 3.50
N ALA A 309 9.20 -27.59 3.92
CA ALA A 309 9.09 -29.03 3.76
C ALA A 309 8.20 -29.62 4.86
N TRP A 310 7.23 -30.44 4.47
CA TRP A 310 6.30 -31.08 5.39
C TRP A 310 6.02 -32.55 5.00
N ALA A 311 5.59 -33.35 5.98
CA ALA A 311 4.96 -34.66 5.77
C ALA A 311 3.64 -34.72 6.51
N ALA A 312 2.68 -35.49 5.97
CA ALA A 312 1.35 -35.61 6.55
C ALA A 312 1.03 -37.08 6.87
N HIS A 313 0.27 -37.29 7.93
CA HIS A 313 -0.14 -38.61 8.42
C HIS A 313 -1.62 -38.63 8.76
N GLY A 314 -2.33 -39.69 8.35
CA GLY A 314 -3.71 -39.93 8.79
C GLY A 314 -3.79 -40.32 10.27
N GLU A 315 -5.01 -40.42 10.80
CA GLU A 315 -5.25 -40.86 12.19
C GLU A 315 -4.74 -42.27 12.48
N ASP A 316 -4.70 -43.12 11.45
CA ASP A 316 -4.13 -44.47 11.47
C ASP A 316 -2.58 -44.48 11.41
N GLY A 317 -1.95 -43.31 11.35
CA GLY A 317 -0.49 -43.14 11.27
C GLY A 317 0.09 -43.33 9.86
N ARG A 318 -0.75 -43.66 8.86
CA ARG A 318 -0.34 -43.83 7.48
C ARG A 318 0.17 -42.50 6.91
N ALA A 319 1.35 -42.53 6.28
CA ALA A 319 1.85 -41.40 5.51
C ALA A 319 0.92 -41.07 4.33
N LEU A 320 0.57 -39.81 4.21
CA LEU A 320 -0.25 -39.25 3.14
C LEU A 320 0.65 -38.64 2.06
N GLY A 321 0.11 -38.53 0.85
CA GLY A 321 0.80 -37.94 -0.30
C GLY A 321 0.73 -36.40 -0.31
N PRO A 322 1.19 -35.76 -1.40
CA PRO A 322 1.12 -34.31 -1.58
C PRO A 322 -0.31 -33.73 -1.48
N ASP A 323 -1.33 -34.50 -1.85
CA ASP A 323 -2.74 -34.09 -1.75
C ASP A 323 -3.34 -34.41 -0.36
N ALA A 324 -2.52 -34.37 0.69
CA ALA A 324 -2.96 -34.66 2.04
C ALA A 324 -4.05 -33.65 2.46
N ALA A 325 -5.23 -34.17 2.77
CA ALA A 325 -6.36 -33.37 3.22
C ALA A 325 -7.20 -34.18 4.22
N ALA A 326 -7.66 -33.52 5.28
CA ALA A 326 -8.56 -34.09 6.25
C ALA A 326 -9.99 -34.11 5.69
N ARG A 327 -10.66 -35.26 5.80
CA ARG A 327 -12.10 -35.38 5.49
C ARG A 327 -12.92 -34.71 6.61
N PRO A 328 -14.18 -34.32 6.34
CA PRO A 328 -15.07 -33.83 7.39
C PRO A 328 -15.10 -34.75 8.61
N GLY A 329 -14.86 -34.18 9.79
CA GLY A 329 -14.85 -34.89 11.07
C GLY A 329 -13.58 -35.69 11.40
N THR A 330 -12.56 -35.66 10.54
CA THR A 330 -11.30 -36.40 10.75
C THR A 330 -10.11 -35.45 10.96
N ALA A 331 -9.02 -35.99 11.52
CA ALA A 331 -7.76 -35.27 11.66
C ALA A 331 -6.64 -35.78 10.73
N VAL A 332 -5.73 -34.88 10.38
CA VAL A 332 -4.45 -35.17 9.73
C VAL A 332 -3.35 -34.52 10.55
N ARG A 333 -2.26 -35.24 10.79
CA ARG A 333 -1.06 -34.71 11.45
C ARG A 333 -0.07 -34.24 10.41
N TYR A 334 0.32 -32.97 10.45
CA TYR A 334 1.39 -32.40 9.62
C TYR A 334 2.65 -32.22 10.44
N ASP A 335 3.76 -32.79 10.00
CA ASP A 335 5.09 -32.62 10.57
C ASP A 335 5.89 -31.68 9.64
N ILE A 336 6.13 -30.44 10.09
CA ILE A 336 6.72 -29.35 9.31
C ILE A 336 8.15 -29.09 9.82
N ARG A 337 9.11 -29.10 8.90
CA ARG A 337 10.52 -28.81 9.21
C ARG A 337 10.85 -27.37 8.90
N VAL A 338 11.17 -26.60 9.94
CA VAL A 338 11.72 -25.25 9.78
C VAL A 338 13.23 -25.37 9.55
N PRO A 339 13.77 -24.84 8.43
CA PRO A 339 15.21 -24.80 8.20
C PRO A 339 15.92 -24.00 9.30
N ASP A 340 17.15 -24.40 9.62
CA ASP A 340 18.03 -23.69 10.55
C ASP A 340 18.93 -22.73 9.76
N THR A 341 18.31 -21.81 9.01
CA THR A 341 19.02 -20.81 8.18
C THR A 341 18.42 -19.43 8.36
N LEU A 342 19.16 -18.37 8.02
CA LEU A 342 18.69 -16.99 8.14
C LEU A 342 17.52 -16.69 7.18
N GLU A 343 17.51 -17.34 6.02
CA GLU A 343 16.44 -17.22 5.03
C GLU A 343 15.13 -17.87 5.50
N ALA A 344 15.19 -18.69 6.54
CA ALA A 344 14.01 -19.29 7.15
C ALA A 344 13.18 -18.25 7.92
N GLU A 345 13.79 -17.18 8.41
CA GLU A 345 13.07 -16.14 9.15
C GLU A 345 12.18 -15.34 8.18
N ARG A 346 10.88 -15.64 8.21
CA ARG A 346 9.80 -14.95 7.48
C ARG A 346 8.41 -15.45 7.86
N ALA A 347 7.39 -14.76 7.36
CA ALA A 347 6.02 -15.27 7.36
C ALA A 347 5.77 -16.13 6.12
N TYR A 348 5.33 -17.37 6.37
CA TYR A 348 4.93 -18.34 5.35
C TYR A 348 3.41 -18.42 5.32
N LEU A 349 2.81 -18.33 4.14
CA LEU A 349 1.36 -18.44 3.98
C LEU A 349 0.90 -19.86 4.32
N VAL A 350 -0.18 -19.95 5.08
CA VAL A 350 -0.92 -21.18 5.36
C VAL A 350 -2.27 -21.09 4.66
N HIS A 351 -2.65 -22.07 3.85
CA HIS A 351 -3.93 -22.03 3.11
C HIS A 351 -4.40 -23.42 2.66
N ASP A 352 -5.66 -23.50 2.23
CA ASP A 352 -6.22 -24.68 1.55
C ASP A 352 -5.92 -24.57 0.04
N ALA A 353 -4.73 -25.01 -0.38
CA ALA A 353 -4.20 -24.75 -1.71
C ALA A 353 -5.16 -25.18 -2.85
N GLY A 354 -5.40 -24.25 -3.78
CA GLY A 354 -6.26 -24.48 -4.95
C GLY A 354 -7.77 -24.49 -4.66
N SER A 355 -8.18 -24.11 -3.45
CA SER A 355 -9.57 -24.06 -2.99
C SER A 355 -10.15 -22.66 -3.07
N GLU A 356 -11.41 -22.53 -3.50
CA GLU A 356 -12.15 -21.25 -3.44
C GLU A 356 -12.39 -20.80 -2.00
N ARG A 357 -12.25 -21.69 -0.99
CA ARG A 357 -12.36 -21.33 0.43
C ARG A 357 -11.30 -20.32 0.88
N VAL A 358 -10.20 -20.22 0.15
CA VAL A 358 -9.16 -19.21 0.41
C VAL A 358 -9.75 -17.80 0.27
N GLU A 359 -10.58 -17.55 -0.76
CA GLU A 359 -11.32 -16.29 -0.97
C GLU A 359 -12.40 -16.00 0.10
N HIS A 360 -12.64 -16.98 0.98
CA HIS A 360 -13.60 -16.94 2.08
C HIS A 360 -12.91 -17.03 3.45
N GLY A 361 -11.62 -16.69 3.53
CA GLY A 361 -10.91 -16.53 4.80
C GLY A 361 -10.10 -17.74 5.27
N LEU A 362 -10.08 -18.86 4.53
CA LEU A 362 -9.38 -20.09 4.96
C LEU A 362 -7.87 -20.01 4.68
N PHE A 363 -7.23 -19.05 5.34
CA PHE A 363 -5.81 -18.77 5.28
C PHE A 363 -5.25 -18.35 6.65
N GLY A 364 -3.93 -18.29 6.73
CA GLY A 364 -3.19 -17.86 7.91
C GLY A 364 -1.70 -17.75 7.60
N ALA A 365 -0.87 -17.67 8.63
CA ALA A 365 0.58 -17.67 8.50
C ALA A 365 1.25 -18.55 9.55
N LEU A 366 2.37 -19.14 9.15
CA LEU A 366 3.41 -19.60 10.06
C LEU A 366 4.56 -18.58 10.00
N VAL A 367 4.74 -17.83 11.08
CA VAL A 367 5.87 -16.91 11.24
C VAL A 367 7.04 -17.66 11.85
N VAL A 368 8.18 -17.61 11.17
CA VAL A 368 9.43 -18.16 11.66
C VAL A 368 10.31 -17.04 12.19
N GLU A 369 10.62 -17.13 13.48
CA GLU A 369 11.48 -16.21 14.21
C GLU A 369 12.94 -16.67 14.22
N PRO A 370 13.90 -15.76 14.51
CA PRO A 370 15.29 -16.13 14.69
C PRO A 370 15.46 -17.22 15.76
N ARG A 371 16.51 -18.03 15.59
CA ARG A 371 16.87 -19.06 16.57
C ARG A 371 17.05 -18.44 17.96
N GLY A 372 16.43 -19.06 18.96
CA GLY A 372 16.51 -18.62 20.35
C GLY A 372 15.58 -17.46 20.70
N ALA A 373 14.76 -16.98 19.76
CA ALA A 373 13.76 -15.96 20.05
C ALA A 373 12.64 -16.50 20.94
N THR A 374 12.08 -15.61 21.76
CA THR A 374 10.84 -15.82 22.51
C THR A 374 9.83 -14.74 22.16
N TRP A 375 8.54 -15.02 22.28
CA TRP A 375 7.48 -14.08 21.94
C TRP A 375 6.40 -14.04 23.02
N ARG A 376 5.85 -12.83 23.24
CA ARG A 376 4.89 -12.52 24.32
C ARG A 376 3.72 -11.71 23.80
N GLU A 377 2.63 -11.77 24.54
CA GLU A 377 1.46 -10.90 24.35
C GLU A 377 1.84 -9.43 24.58
N VAL A 378 1.26 -8.53 23.78
CA VAL A 378 1.64 -7.11 23.73
C VAL A 378 1.17 -6.27 24.92
N ASP A 379 0.24 -6.78 25.71
CA ASP A 379 -0.50 -6.10 26.77
C ASP A 379 -0.34 -6.78 28.13
N THR A 380 -0.26 -8.12 28.19
CA THR A 380 -0.05 -8.87 29.44
C THR A 380 1.41 -9.26 29.66
N GLY A 381 2.20 -9.37 28.59
CA GLY A 381 3.57 -9.88 28.65
C GLY A 381 3.65 -11.38 28.95
N ALA A 382 2.52 -12.10 28.96
CA ALA A 382 2.51 -13.54 29.09
C ALA A 382 3.12 -14.21 27.85
N PRO A 383 3.72 -15.42 27.97
CA PRO A 383 4.18 -16.17 26.81
C PRO A 383 3.02 -16.39 25.82
N LEU A 384 3.19 -15.96 24.58
CA LEU A 384 2.15 -16.08 23.56
C LEU A 384 2.15 -17.52 23.00
N ARG A 385 1.15 -18.31 23.42
CA ARG A 385 1.01 -19.75 23.07
C ARG A 385 0.05 -20.01 21.92
N GLY A 386 -0.92 -19.12 21.69
CA GLY A 386 -1.97 -19.25 20.68
C GLY A 386 -1.71 -18.41 19.42
N SER A 387 -2.79 -18.14 18.68
CA SER A 387 -2.80 -17.30 17.49
C SER A 387 -2.84 -15.81 17.85
N SER A 388 -1.98 -14.99 17.23
CA SER A 388 -2.07 -13.53 17.33
C SER A 388 -1.32 -12.86 16.19
N TRP A 389 -1.93 -11.83 15.58
CA TRP A 389 -1.27 -11.00 14.58
C TRP A 389 -0.27 -10.00 15.17
N GLU A 390 -0.34 -9.72 16.48
CA GLU A 390 0.58 -8.83 17.21
C GLU A 390 1.46 -9.64 18.20
N ALA A 391 2.73 -9.28 18.34
CA ALA A 391 3.61 -9.85 19.36
C ALA A 391 4.74 -8.90 19.79
N ILE A 392 5.25 -9.09 21.01
CA ILE A 392 6.58 -8.63 21.42
C ILE A 392 7.53 -9.81 21.21
N VAL A 393 8.53 -9.65 20.35
CA VAL A 393 9.53 -10.69 20.06
C VAL A 393 10.87 -10.27 20.67
N GLU A 394 11.43 -11.11 21.54
CA GLU A 394 12.78 -10.99 22.08
C GLU A 394 13.69 -11.93 21.31
N ALA A 395 14.47 -11.39 20.38
CA ALA A 395 15.48 -12.13 19.63
C ALA A 395 16.89 -11.87 20.20
N PRO A 396 17.88 -12.72 19.91
CA PRO A 396 19.27 -12.47 20.32
C PRO A 396 19.85 -11.12 19.86
N ALA A 397 19.32 -10.56 18.77
CA ALA A 397 19.73 -9.26 18.22
C ALA A 397 19.06 -8.05 18.89
N GLY A 398 18.07 -8.27 19.77
CA GLY A 398 17.26 -7.22 20.40
C GLY A 398 15.76 -7.56 20.34
N ALA A 399 14.96 -6.87 21.16
CA ALA A 399 13.51 -7.01 21.10
C ALA A 399 12.90 -6.10 20.04
N PHE A 400 11.78 -6.53 19.47
CA PHE A 400 11.00 -5.74 18.52
C PHE A 400 9.51 -6.04 18.64
N ARG A 401 8.70 -5.08 18.20
CA ARG A 401 7.25 -5.25 18.06
C ARG A 401 6.93 -5.79 16.68
N GLU A 402 6.11 -6.82 16.62
CA GLU A 402 5.72 -7.49 15.37
C GLU A 402 4.24 -7.31 15.08
N PHE A 403 3.93 -7.05 13.80
CA PHE A 403 2.57 -7.10 13.25
C PHE A 403 2.54 -7.98 12.00
N VAL A 404 1.54 -8.85 11.88
CA VAL A 404 1.30 -9.71 10.71
C VAL A 404 0.08 -9.22 9.97
N LEU A 405 0.25 -8.87 8.69
CA LEU A 405 -0.75 -8.23 7.86
C LEU A 405 -1.06 -9.07 6.62
N PHE A 406 -2.34 -9.34 6.39
CA PHE A 406 -2.85 -10.11 5.27
C PHE A 406 -3.69 -9.19 4.37
N HIS A 407 -3.14 -8.87 3.21
CA HIS A 407 -3.90 -8.29 2.10
C HIS A 407 -4.69 -9.41 1.41
N HIS A 408 -5.98 -9.19 1.19
CA HIS A 408 -6.86 -10.21 0.63
C HIS A 408 -8.14 -9.57 0.07
N THR A 409 -8.92 -10.36 -0.68
CA THR A 409 -10.29 -10.02 -1.09
C THR A 409 -11.26 -11.05 -0.54
N ILE A 410 -11.99 -10.76 0.54
CA ILE A 410 -12.93 -11.71 1.17
C ILE A 410 -14.29 -11.55 0.54
N ALA A 411 -14.81 -12.62 -0.06
CA ALA A 411 -16.10 -12.62 -0.77
C ALA A 411 -16.23 -11.46 -1.78
N GLY A 412 -15.15 -11.17 -2.52
CA GLY A 412 -15.11 -10.06 -3.49
C GLY A 412 -14.89 -8.67 -2.88
N THR A 413 -14.68 -8.56 -1.57
CA THR A 413 -14.43 -7.30 -0.86
C THR A 413 -12.97 -7.20 -0.40
N PRO A 414 -12.20 -6.21 -0.88
CA PRO A 414 -10.86 -5.94 -0.37
C PRO A 414 -10.84 -5.79 1.16
N ALA A 415 -9.91 -6.49 1.80
CA ALA A 415 -9.87 -6.69 3.24
C ALA A 415 -8.43 -6.76 3.75
N LEU A 416 -8.25 -6.34 5.00
CA LEU A 416 -7.02 -6.47 5.76
C LEU A 416 -7.28 -7.36 6.98
N ASN A 417 -6.54 -8.46 7.11
CA ASN A 417 -6.67 -9.43 8.22
C ASN A 417 -8.11 -9.91 8.48
N GLY A 418 -8.88 -10.21 7.43
CA GLY A 418 -10.25 -10.69 7.66
C GLY A 418 -11.30 -9.59 7.84
N ARG A 419 -10.90 -8.32 7.80
CA ARG A 419 -11.74 -7.16 8.08
C ARG A 419 -11.75 -6.19 6.92
N SER A 420 -12.85 -5.45 6.78
CA SER A 420 -12.97 -4.44 5.73
C SER A 420 -13.77 -3.26 6.26
N GLU A 421 -13.32 -2.05 5.98
CA GLU A 421 -13.99 -0.81 6.38
C GLU A 421 -14.34 0.06 5.16
N PRO A 422 -15.38 -0.29 4.37
CA PRO A 422 -15.69 0.39 3.12
C PRO A 422 -16.13 1.84 3.34
N ALA A 423 -15.66 2.73 2.47
CA ALA A 423 -15.98 4.16 2.51
C ALA A 423 -17.50 4.43 2.50
N ARG A 424 -18.23 3.65 1.70
CA ARG A 424 -19.69 3.72 1.61
C ARG A 424 -20.36 3.64 2.99
N GLN A 425 -19.94 2.72 3.85
CA GLN A 425 -20.59 2.52 5.13
C GLN A 425 -20.36 3.70 6.08
N ARG A 426 -19.15 4.27 6.06
CA ARG A 426 -18.81 5.49 6.80
C ARG A 426 -19.64 6.68 6.34
N PHE A 427 -19.85 6.85 5.04
CA PHE A 427 -20.67 7.94 4.51
C PHE A 427 -22.16 7.79 4.78
N LEU A 428 -22.68 6.57 4.73
CA LEU A 428 -24.08 6.31 5.06
C LEU A 428 -24.37 6.57 6.55
N ALA A 429 -23.40 6.29 7.43
CA ALA A 429 -23.55 6.51 8.86
C ALA A 429 -23.51 8.00 9.24
N GLU A 430 -22.53 8.74 8.73
CA GLU A 430 -22.20 10.07 9.27
C GLU A 430 -22.29 11.24 8.26
N GLY A 431 -22.57 10.93 7.00
CA GLY A 431 -22.58 11.88 5.88
C GLY A 431 -21.36 11.73 4.98
N ALA A 432 -21.54 12.07 3.70
CA ALA A 432 -20.50 11.96 2.69
C ALA A 432 -19.53 13.15 2.76
N ASN A 433 -18.43 12.96 3.49
CA ASN A 433 -17.22 13.76 3.35
C ASN A 433 -16.00 12.82 3.33
N ASP A 434 -15.63 12.34 2.16
CA ASP A 434 -14.43 11.51 1.97
C ASP A 434 -13.10 12.15 2.47
N ALA A 435 -13.05 13.41 2.97
CA ALA A 435 -11.85 14.04 3.55
C ALA A 435 -11.56 13.40 4.89
N LEU A 436 -12.65 12.96 5.48
CA LEU A 436 -12.78 12.40 6.80
C LEU A 436 -12.91 10.88 6.71
N LEU A 437 -12.80 10.27 5.51
CA LEU A 437 -12.93 8.83 5.31
C LEU A 437 -12.10 8.04 6.33
N PHE A 438 -10.84 8.46 6.52
CA PHE A 438 -9.88 7.81 7.41
C PHE A 438 -9.84 8.41 8.82
N SER A 439 -10.73 9.37 9.12
CA SER A 439 -10.79 10.07 10.41
C SER A 439 -11.48 9.20 11.47
N SER A 440 -10.74 8.87 12.52
CA SER A 440 -11.28 8.26 13.73
C SER A 440 -12.02 9.27 14.59
N TYR A 441 -11.75 10.57 14.44
CA TYR A 441 -12.56 11.61 15.06
C TYR A 441 -14.00 11.55 14.51
N THR A 442 -14.16 11.48 13.20
CA THR A 442 -15.47 11.54 12.54
C THR A 442 -16.23 10.21 12.56
N HIS A 443 -15.53 9.09 12.52
CA HIS A 443 -16.17 7.76 12.37
C HIS A 443 -15.78 6.76 13.46
N GLY A 444 -14.88 7.10 14.37
CA GLY A 444 -14.20 6.10 15.21
C GLY A 444 -13.17 5.27 14.44
N ASP A 445 -12.34 4.54 15.17
CA ASP A 445 -11.35 3.62 14.59
C ASP A 445 -12.04 2.57 13.68
N PRO A 446 -11.38 2.05 12.64
CA PRO A 446 -11.98 1.08 11.71
C PRO A 446 -12.04 -0.33 12.31
N ALA A 447 -12.84 -1.22 11.71
CA ALA A 447 -12.82 -2.65 12.07
C ALA A 447 -11.51 -3.37 11.67
N THR A 448 -10.79 -2.80 10.70
CA THR A 448 -9.47 -3.28 10.26
C THR A 448 -8.38 -3.00 11.29
N PRO A 449 -7.20 -3.64 11.16
CA PRO A 449 -6.09 -3.47 12.09
C PRO A 449 -5.73 -2.01 12.43
N VAL A 450 -5.64 -1.72 13.73
CA VAL A 450 -5.00 -0.51 14.28
C VAL A 450 -3.75 -0.96 15.03
N LEU A 451 -2.59 -0.84 14.40
CA LEU A 451 -1.29 -1.20 14.96
C LEU A 451 -0.94 -0.23 16.08
N ARG A 452 -0.43 -0.72 17.21
CA ARG A 452 -0.12 0.11 18.39
C ARG A 452 1.31 -0.07 18.86
N SER A 453 2.10 1.00 18.90
CA SER A 453 3.49 0.96 19.34
C SER A 453 3.89 2.24 20.09
N TYR A 454 4.98 2.18 20.86
CA TYR A 454 5.58 3.39 21.41
C TYR A 454 6.62 3.99 20.48
N LEU A 455 6.79 5.31 20.59
CA LEU A 455 7.73 6.09 19.79
C LEU A 455 9.15 5.51 19.80
N GLY A 456 9.70 5.26 18.60
CA GLY A 456 11.06 4.76 18.40
C GLY A 456 11.26 3.27 18.67
N GLU A 457 10.20 2.52 19.00
CA GLU A 457 10.31 1.06 19.17
C GLU A 457 10.70 0.38 17.84
N PRO A 458 11.71 -0.50 17.82
CA PRO A 458 11.95 -1.38 16.68
C PRO A 458 10.68 -2.13 16.31
N THR A 459 10.25 -1.99 15.05
CA THR A 459 8.98 -2.54 14.57
C THR A 459 9.20 -3.31 13.27
N LYS A 460 8.61 -4.51 13.19
CA LYS A 460 8.65 -5.39 12.02
C LYS A 460 7.23 -5.69 11.56
N LEU A 461 6.94 -5.41 10.29
CA LEU A 461 5.70 -5.80 9.64
C LEU A 461 5.96 -7.03 8.77
N ARG A 462 5.18 -8.09 8.96
CA ARG A 462 5.15 -9.26 8.08
C ARG A 462 3.94 -9.10 7.17
N VAL A 463 4.15 -8.83 5.89
CA VAL A 463 3.07 -8.54 4.95
C VAL A 463 2.90 -9.71 3.99
N LEU A 464 1.67 -10.23 3.88
CA LEU A 464 1.30 -11.37 3.04
C LEU A 464 0.10 -11.02 2.16
N HIS A 465 0.05 -11.58 0.95
CA HIS A 465 -1.17 -11.66 0.14
C HIS A 465 -1.73 -13.06 0.26
N ALA A 466 -2.90 -13.17 0.88
CA ALA A 466 -3.53 -14.46 1.14
C ALA A 466 -4.53 -14.89 0.07
N GLY A 467 -4.81 -14.06 -0.92
CA GLY A 467 -5.81 -14.31 -1.96
C GLY A 467 -5.23 -14.96 -3.21
N THR A 468 -6.13 -15.34 -4.12
CA THR A 468 -5.81 -16.06 -5.35
C THR A 468 -5.92 -15.17 -6.61
N SER A 469 -6.48 -13.96 -6.47
CA SER A 469 -6.71 -13.04 -7.59
C SER A 469 -6.27 -11.60 -7.28
N GLY A 470 -5.83 -10.89 -8.32
CA GLY A 470 -5.44 -9.48 -8.29
C GLY A 470 -4.16 -9.17 -7.49
N PRO A 471 -3.34 -8.19 -7.90
CA PRO A 471 -2.27 -7.68 -7.05
C PRO A 471 -2.81 -6.69 -6.01
N HIS A 472 -2.13 -6.60 -4.88
CA HIS A 472 -2.30 -5.51 -3.92
C HIS A 472 -1.02 -4.67 -3.86
N VAL A 473 -1.09 -3.46 -3.32
CA VAL A 473 0.09 -2.62 -3.13
C VAL A 473 0.08 -2.12 -1.70
N PHE A 474 0.87 -2.74 -0.83
CA PHE A 474 1.05 -2.25 0.53
C PHE A 474 1.64 -0.84 0.49
N ASP A 475 1.02 0.11 1.18
CA ASP A 475 1.43 1.51 1.26
C ASP A 475 1.24 1.98 2.69
N LEU A 476 2.31 2.55 3.26
CA LEU A 476 2.30 3.11 4.59
C LEU A 476 2.61 4.60 4.49
N ARG A 477 1.57 5.41 4.67
CA ARG A 477 1.65 6.87 4.63
C ARG A 477 2.44 7.40 5.82
N GLY A 478 3.03 8.57 5.62
CA GLY A 478 3.96 9.18 6.56
C GLY A 478 5.25 9.51 5.83
N SER A 479 5.44 10.80 5.58
CA SER A 479 6.52 11.38 4.76
C SER A 479 7.94 10.79 4.94
N ALA A 480 8.30 10.31 6.14
CA ALA A 480 9.61 9.76 6.44
C ALA A 480 9.60 8.27 6.85
N THR A 481 8.43 7.62 6.76
CA THR A 481 8.28 6.19 6.99
C THR A 481 8.78 5.41 5.78
N ARG A 482 9.61 4.40 6.04
CA ARG A 482 10.18 3.54 5.00
C ARG A 482 10.78 2.30 5.64
N TRP A 483 11.03 1.31 4.80
CA TRP A 483 11.78 0.12 5.15
C TRP A 483 12.79 -0.21 4.06
N GLU A 484 13.80 -0.98 4.42
CA GLU A 484 14.65 -1.65 3.46
C GLU A 484 13.85 -2.74 2.74
N ASN A 485 13.80 -2.72 1.40
CA ASN A 485 13.27 -3.85 0.64
C ASN A 485 14.25 -5.04 0.73
N ARG A 486 14.19 -5.77 1.83
CA ARG A 486 14.91 -7.03 2.04
C ARG A 486 14.10 -8.17 1.47
N THR A 487 14.23 -8.40 0.17
CA THR A 487 13.97 -9.74 -0.34
C THR A 487 15.12 -10.64 0.14
N LYS A 488 14.95 -11.31 1.31
CA LYS A 488 15.88 -12.35 1.80
C LYS A 488 16.06 -13.47 0.77
N VAL A 489 15.11 -13.58 -0.15
CA VAL A 489 15.28 -14.25 -1.44
C VAL A 489 15.85 -13.24 -2.43
N GLY A 490 17.17 -13.10 -2.49
CA GLY A 490 17.77 -12.34 -3.58
C GLY A 490 17.24 -12.84 -4.93
N PRO A 491 17.07 -11.97 -5.95
CA PRO A 491 16.86 -12.47 -7.30
C PRO A 491 17.96 -13.49 -7.60
N PRO A 492 17.66 -14.60 -8.31
CA PRO A 492 18.72 -15.46 -8.78
C PRO A 492 19.59 -14.61 -9.69
N LEU A 493 20.73 -14.17 -9.16
CA LEU A 493 21.80 -13.48 -9.87
C LEU A 493 22.52 -14.53 -10.72
N VAL A 494 21.78 -15.17 -11.63
CA VAL A 494 22.28 -16.06 -12.68
C VAL A 494 22.46 -15.26 -13.98
N ALA A 495 22.20 -13.94 -13.97
CA ALA A 495 22.39 -13.09 -15.14
C ALA A 495 23.84 -12.63 -15.38
N PHE A 496 24.77 -12.83 -14.45
CA PHE A 496 26.20 -12.56 -14.70
C PHE A 496 27.06 -13.63 -14.03
N GLY A 497 28.00 -14.18 -14.80
CA GLY A 497 28.79 -15.35 -14.46
C GLY A 497 29.57 -15.26 -13.15
N LEU A 498 29.98 -16.43 -12.70
CA LEU A 498 30.80 -16.75 -11.52
C LEU A 498 31.99 -15.79 -11.30
N SER A 499 31.77 -14.65 -10.65
CA SER A 499 32.76 -13.97 -9.78
C SER A 499 32.06 -12.85 -8.99
N GLN A 500 31.82 -13.08 -7.70
CA GLN A 500 31.41 -12.02 -6.78
C GLN A 500 32.65 -11.29 -6.26
N HIS A 501 33.23 -10.39 -7.05
CA HIS A 501 34.08 -9.30 -6.55
C HIS A 501 33.95 -8.07 -7.45
N PRO A 502 33.90 -6.84 -6.89
CA PRO A 502 34.15 -6.51 -5.49
C PRO A 502 32.98 -6.91 -4.59
N PRO A 503 33.17 -6.96 -3.25
CA PRO A 503 32.06 -7.16 -2.32
C PRO A 503 30.95 -6.17 -2.68
N LEU A 504 29.70 -6.62 -2.64
CA LEU A 504 28.53 -5.75 -2.70
C LEU A 504 28.50 -4.85 -1.45
N GLY A 505 29.44 -3.92 -1.34
CA GLY A 505 29.42 -2.83 -0.37
C GLY A 505 28.49 -1.70 -0.81
N HIS A 506 27.87 -1.81 -1.99
CA HIS A 506 27.03 -0.77 -2.60
C HIS A 506 25.89 -1.37 -3.44
N ALA A 507 25.30 -2.50 -3.05
CA ALA A 507 23.93 -2.75 -3.47
C ALA A 507 23.10 -1.62 -2.83
N MET A 508 22.75 -0.60 -3.62
CA MET A 508 21.84 0.47 -3.21
C MET A 508 20.59 -0.17 -2.62
N TRP A 509 20.48 -0.11 -1.29
CA TRP A 509 19.31 -0.50 -0.53
C TRP A 509 18.13 0.32 -1.03
N LEU A 510 17.23 -0.29 -1.80
CA LEU A 510 16.01 0.39 -2.26
C LEU A 510 15.10 0.55 -1.02
N ARG A 511 15.13 1.74 -0.41
CA ARG A 511 14.16 2.10 0.63
C ARG A 511 12.80 2.26 -0.04
N SER A 512 11.78 1.61 0.51
CA SER A 512 10.40 1.68 0.02
C SER A 512 9.49 2.21 1.12
N ASP A 513 8.45 2.91 0.72
CA ASP A 513 7.26 3.25 1.51
C ASP A 513 6.00 2.54 0.98
N SER A 514 6.15 1.87 -0.16
CA SER A 514 5.13 1.07 -0.81
C SER A 514 5.74 -0.14 -1.53
N GLN A 515 5.02 -1.24 -1.60
CA GLN A 515 5.47 -2.47 -2.27
C GLN A 515 4.30 -3.25 -2.85
N ALA A 516 4.40 -3.58 -4.14
CA ALA A 516 3.45 -4.46 -4.81
C ALA A 516 3.56 -5.89 -4.27
N LEU A 517 2.41 -6.56 -4.17
CA LEU A 517 2.26 -7.88 -3.62
C LEU A 517 1.36 -8.72 -4.54
N ASP A 518 1.95 -9.75 -5.13
CA ASP A 518 1.23 -10.73 -5.93
C ASP A 518 0.57 -11.79 -5.02
N PRO A 519 -0.45 -12.52 -5.51
CA PRO A 519 -1.03 -13.67 -4.80
C PRO A 519 0.03 -14.61 -4.23
N ALA A 520 -0.15 -15.02 -2.97
CA ALA A 520 0.77 -15.88 -2.21
C ALA A 520 2.19 -15.31 -1.98
N ALA A 521 2.44 -14.04 -2.33
CA ALA A 521 3.69 -13.38 -1.99
C ALA A 521 3.68 -12.90 -0.53
N SER A 522 4.87 -12.89 0.08
CA SER A 522 5.11 -12.24 1.37
C SER A 522 6.44 -11.49 1.35
N PHE A 523 6.51 -10.43 2.16
CA PHE A 523 7.76 -9.72 2.45
C PHE A 523 7.78 -9.21 3.89
N GLU A 524 8.93 -8.73 4.30
CA GLU A 524 9.15 -8.12 5.61
C GLU A 524 9.49 -6.65 5.44
N ALA A 525 8.85 -5.83 6.26
CA ALA A 525 9.12 -4.42 6.36
C ALA A 525 9.63 -4.12 7.77
N GLU A 526 10.96 -4.12 7.89
CA GLU A 526 11.68 -3.64 9.08
C GLU A 526 11.75 -2.10 9.01
N MET A 527 11.05 -1.44 9.93
CA MET A 527 10.87 0.01 9.88
C MET A 527 12.18 0.75 10.20
N ASP A 528 12.57 1.67 9.31
CA ASP A 528 13.69 2.56 9.54
C ASP A 528 13.46 3.41 10.79
N CYS A 529 14.44 3.42 11.69
CA CYS A 529 14.38 4.20 12.93
C CYS A 529 13.24 3.80 13.90
N GLY A 530 12.49 2.73 13.60
CA GLY A 530 11.38 2.25 14.41
C GLY A 530 10.08 3.03 14.23
N ALA A 531 9.17 2.85 15.18
CA ALA A 531 7.87 3.51 15.23
C ALA A 531 7.98 5.05 15.24
N GLY A 532 7.18 5.72 14.41
CA GLY A 532 7.25 7.17 14.22
C GLY A 532 8.35 7.64 13.28
N GLY A 533 9.01 6.71 12.59
CA GLY A 533 10.04 6.98 11.58
C GLY A 533 11.26 7.73 12.13
N CYS A 534 12.14 8.17 11.23
CA CYS A 534 13.37 8.85 11.64
C CYS A 534 13.14 10.27 12.20
N GLN A 535 11.95 10.82 12.00
CA GLN A 535 11.46 12.05 12.64
C GLN A 535 11.03 11.83 14.10
N ARG A 536 10.77 10.56 14.50
CA ARG A 536 10.24 10.21 15.82
C ARG A 536 9.02 11.05 16.19
N GLY A 537 7.99 11.01 15.35
CA GLY A 537 6.70 11.66 15.59
C GLY A 537 5.65 10.71 16.17
N ALA A 538 4.92 11.15 17.19
CA ALA A 538 3.69 10.49 17.63
C ALA A 538 2.51 10.95 16.76
N GLY A 539 1.58 10.04 16.48
CA GLY A 539 0.51 10.27 15.51
C GLY A 539 -0.08 8.96 14.99
N ASP A 540 -1.06 9.09 14.10
CA ASP A 540 -1.65 7.96 13.37
C ASP A 540 -1.16 8.01 11.92
N LEU A 541 -0.56 6.92 11.45
CA LEU A 541 -0.16 6.73 10.06
C LEU A 541 -1.21 5.89 9.32
N LEU A 542 -1.57 6.28 8.09
CA LEU A 542 -2.50 5.51 7.27
C LEU A 542 -1.78 4.34 6.61
N LEU A 543 -2.30 3.14 6.83
CA LEU A 543 -1.85 1.90 6.20
C LEU A 543 -2.92 1.46 5.20
N ARG A 544 -2.58 1.21 3.94
CA ARG A 544 -3.60 0.92 2.91
C ARG A 544 -3.08 0.10 1.76
N CYS A 545 -4.01 -0.38 0.93
CA CYS A 545 -3.69 -0.67 -0.46
C CYS A 545 -3.57 0.65 -1.25
N ARG A 546 -2.48 0.82 -2.01
CA ARG A 546 -2.28 2.02 -2.85
C ARG A 546 -3.29 2.11 -3.99
N ILE A 547 -3.85 0.98 -4.42
CA ILE A 547 -4.91 0.95 -5.44
C ILE A 547 -6.15 1.63 -4.83
N ALA A 548 -6.52 2.80 -5.36
CA ALA A 548 -7.58 3.64 -4.79
C ALA A 548 -8.90 2.89 -4.55
N GLY A 549 -9.34 2.11 -5.54
CA GLY A 549 -10.56 1.30 -5.42
C GLY A 549 -10.51 0.25 -4.33
N HIS A 550 -9.34 -0.27 -3.96
CA HIS A 550 -9.20 -1.24 -2.87
C HIS A 550 -9.30 -0.55 -1.50
N ALA A 551 -8.61 0.58 -1.32
CA ALA A 551 -8.69 1.38 -0.10
C ALA A 551 -10.12 1.89 0.14
N GLU A 552 -10.78 2.42 -0.88
CA GLU A 552 -12.18 2.87 -0.80
C GLU A 552 -13.15 1.71 -0.50
N ALA A 553 -12.86 0.51 -1.03
CA ALA A 553 -13.64 -0.69 -0.75
C ALA A 553 -13.35 -1.31 0.63
N GLY A 554 -12.41 -0.75 1.40
CA GLY A 554 -12.22 -1.05 2.81
C GLY A 554 -10.89 -1.71 3.19
N GLU A 555 -9.92 -1.78 2.26
CA GLU A 555 -8.58 -2.31 2.52
C GLU A 555 -7.60 -1.22 2.99
N TRP A 556 -7.80 -0.79 4.24
CA TRP A 556 -6.96 0.18 4.93
C TRP A 556 -7.03 -0.04 6.44
N GLY A 557 -6.09 0.54 7.19
CA GLY A 557 -5.99 0.50 8.64
C GLY A 557 -5.12 1.65 9.14
N LEU A 558 -4.76 1.63 10.43
CA LEU A 558 -3.95 2.70 11.04
C LEU A 558 -2.74 2.11 11.75
N TRP A 559 -1.66 2.87 11.83
CA TRP A 559 -0.59 2.63 12.79
C TRP A 559 -0.48 3.81 13.76
N ARG A 560 -0.92 3.58 14.99
CA ARG A 560 -0.95 4.54 16.09
C ARG A 560 0.31 4.45 16.94
N ILE A 561 1.04 5.56 17.00
CA ILE A 561 2.31 5.68 17.70
C ILE A 561 2.15 6.57 18.93
N TYR A 562 2.33 6.00 20.11
CA TYR A 562 2.15 6.65 21.40
C TYR A 562 3.47 7.21 21.96
N ASP A 563 3.40 8.33 22.66
CA ASP A 563 4.54 8.96 23.34
C ASP A 563 4.49 8.81 24.87
N THR A 564 3.35 8.40 25.42
CA THR A 564 3.11 8.17 26.85
C THR A 564 2.53 6.78 27.08
N LEU A 565 2.73 6.25 28.29
CA LEU A 565 2.34 4.88 28.65
C LEU A 565 0.82 4.69 28.55
N GLN A 566 0.39 3.63 27.86
CA GLN A 566 -0.99 3.18 27.76
C GLN A 566 -1.25 2.03 28.75
N PRO A 567 -2.47 1.94 29.31
CA PRO A 567 -2.79 0.91 30.31
C PRO A 567 -2.80 -0.52 29.75
N ASP A 568 -3.02 -0.69 28.44
CA ASP A 568 -3.21 -1.97 27.75
C ASP A 568 -2.16 -2.21 26.64
N LEU A 569 -0.99 -1.58 26.76
CA LEU A 569 0.15 -1.78 25.84
C LEU A 569 1.46 -1.74 26.62
N LEU A 570 2.20 -2.84 26.61
CA LEU A 570 3.50 -2.92 27.27
C LEU A 570 4.60 -2.35 26.37
N PRO A 571 5.58 -1.62 26.94
CA PRO A 571 6.80 -1.28 26.22
C PRO A 571 7.65 -2.53 25.96
N LEU A 572 8.55 -2.46 24.97
CA LEU A 572 9.55 -3.49 24.76
C LEU A 572 10.44 -3.67 26.02
N PRO A 573 10.86 -4.91 26.35
CA PRO A 573 11.58 -5.22 27.59
C PRO A 573 12.97 -4.57 27.70
N ASP A 574 13.60 -4.24 26.57
CA ASP A 574 14.90 -3.57 26.47
C ASP A 574 14.78 -2.05 26.19
N ALA A 575 13.56 -1.53 26.03
CA ALA A 575 13.32 -0.12 25.78
C ALA A 575 13.20 0.70 27.07
N VAL A 576 13.56 1.98 26.99
CA VAL A 576 13.24 2.95 28.04
C VAL A 576 11.73 3.15 28.05
N PRO A 577 11.02 2.85 29.16
CA PRO A 577 9.56 2.98 29.18
C PRO A 577 9.12 4.42 28.86
N PRO A 578 8.01 4.60 28.13
CA PRO A 578 7.35 5.89 28.01
C PRO A 578 6.96 6.42 29.40
N PRO A 579 6.93 7.74 29.59
CA PRO A 579 6.45 8.31 30.85
C PRO A 579 4.94 8.09 30.99
N ALA A 580 4.47 7.99 32.23
CA ALA A 580 3.05 8.08 32.51
C ALA A 580 2.53 9.48 32.15
N PRO A 581 1.37 9.60 31.48
CA PRO A 581 0.80 10.90 31.16
C PRO A 581 0.35 11.65 32.43
N VAL A 582 0.42 12.98 32.41
CA VAL A 582 -0.01 13.86 33.50
C VAL A 582 -1.05 14.88 33.01
N THR A 583 -1.87 15.45 33.89
CA THR A 583 -2.71 16.61 33.55
C THR A 583 -1.84 17.87 33.40
N SER A 584 -2.41 18.95 32.87
CA SER A 584 -1.72 20.24 32.79
C SER A 584 -1.25 20.78 34.15
N ALA A 585 -1.98 20.51 35.25
CA ALA A 585 -1.53 20.84 36.60
C ALA A 585 -0.25 20.05 36.98
N GLY A 586 -0.14 18.80 36.52
CA GLY A 586 1.05 17.96 36.70
C GLY A 586 2.30 18.44 35.96
N LEU A 587 2.17 19.43 35.06
CA LEU A 587 3.32 20.08 34.43
C LEU A 587 4.01 21.11 35.33
N ALA A 588 3.37 21.53 36.43
CA ALA A 588 3.91 22.56 37.31
C ALA A 588 5.27 22.17 37.90
N GLY A 589 6.27 23.05 37.72
CA GLY A 589 7.63 22.85 38.20
C GLY A 589 8.55 22.06 37.26
N LEU A 590 8.01 21.43 36.21
CA LEU A 590 8.81 20.74 35.20
C LEU A 590 9.57 21.74 34.32
N PHE A 591 10.73 21.33 33.81
CA PHE A 591 11.50 22.10 32.84
C PHE A 591 11.22 21.58 31.43
N VAL A 592 10.69 22.46 30.59
CA VAL A 592 10.36 22.18 29.19
C VAL A 592 10.96 23.27 28.33
N GLU A 593 11.67 22.89 27.25
CA GLU A 593 12.35 23.84 26.35
C GLU A 593 13.23 24.86 27.11
N GLY A 594 13.96 24.38 28.13
CA GLY A 594 14.86 25.20 28.95
C GLY A 594 14.19 26.17 29.93
N ARG A 595 12.85 26.17 30.06
CA ARG A 595 12.11 27.02 31.01
C ARG A 595 11.29 26.19 31.98
N ARG A 596 11.17 26.68 33.20
CA ARG A 596 10.31 26.07 34.23
C ARG A 596 8.85 26.45 33.99
N LEU A 597 7.97 25.47 33.95
CA LEU A 597 6.52 25.70 33.84
C LEU A 597 5.93 26.09 35.20
N VAL A 598 5.14 27.16 35.22
CA VAL A 598 4.44 27.65 36.43
C VAL A 598 3.03 28.12 36.05
N PRO A 599 2.03 28.04 36.95
CA PRO A 599 0.74 28.69 36.72
C PRO A 599 0.92 30.19 36.47
N ALA A 600 0.10 30.80 35.61
CA ALA A 600 0.21 32.20 35.21
C ALA A 600 0.24 33.15 36.42
N ALA A 601 -0.60 32.89 37.43
CA ALA A 601 -0.64 33.66 38.67
C ALA A 601 0.69 33.64 39.47
N ARG A 602 1.51 32.61 39.25
CA ARG A 602 2.81 32.40 39.91
C ARG A 602 4.00 32.75 39.02
N LEU A 603 3.79 33.22 37.79
CA LEU A 603 4.87 33.66 36.91
C LEU A 603 5.57 34.89 37.53
N ARG A 604 6.90 34.83 37.67
CA ARG A 604 7.73 35.91 38.21
C ARG A 604 8.84 36.33 37.26
N ASN A 605 9.44 35.39 36.54
CA ASN A 605 10.53 35.67 35.62
C ASN A 605 10.32 35.01 34.24
N PRO A 606 9.74 35.72 33.25
CA PRO A 606 9.48 35.19 31.91
C PRO A 606 10.71 34.70 31.13
N ARG A 607 11.94 35.05 31.56
CA ARG A 607 13.18 34.54 30.94
C ARG A 607 13.53 33.13 31.39
N ARG A 608 13.12 32.73 32.59
CA ARG A 608 13.41 31.41 33.19
C ARG A 608 12.16 30.55 33.36
N GLU A 609 10.99 31.18 33.36
CA GLU A 609 9.70 30.55 33.59
C GLU A 609 8.77 30.78 32.40
N ARG A 610 7.82 29.87 32.22
CA ARG A 610 6.75 29.97 31.22
C ARG A 610 5.43 29.61 31.88
N SER A 611 4.38 30.36 31.55
CA SER A 611 3.01 30.07 32.01
C SER A 611 2.56 28.71 31.43
N ILE A 612 1.95 27.87 32.27
CA ILE A 612 1.34 26.61 31.85
C ILE A 612 0.21 26.88 30.85
N GLU A 613 -0.65 27.85 31.15
CA GLU A 613 -1.81 28.24 30.35
C GLU A 613 -1.38 28.69 28.96
N ALA A 614 -0.40 29.61 28.88
CA ALA A 614 0.15 30.07 27.60
C ALA A 614 0.88 28.96 26.83
N PHE A 615 1.43 27.96 27.52
CA PHE A 615 2.11 26.83 26.89
C PHE A 615 1.14 25.78 26.36
N VAL A 616 0.10 25.46 27.13
CA VAL A 616 -0.94 24.50 26.75
C VAL A 616 -1.79 25.07 25.63
N GLU A 617 -2.30 26.30 25.77
CA GLU A 617 -3.18 26.91 24.76
C GLU A 617 -2.49 27.17 23.42
N ALA A 618 -1.15 27.26 23.39
CA ALA A 618 -0.39 27.33 22.15
C ALA A 618 -0.43 26.01 21.34
N GLN A 619 -0.75 24.89 21.98
CA GLN A 619 -0.85 23.57 21.35
C GLN A 619 -2.28 23.23 20.94
N LEU A 620 -3.28 23.92 21.51
CA LEU A 620 -4.69 23.60 21.30
C LEU A 620 -5.32 24.49 20.22
N PRO A 621 -6.33 24.00 19.49
CA PRO A 621 -7.17 24.84 18.65
C PRO A 621 -7.85 25.94 19.48
N PRO A 622 -8.27 27.05 18.84
CA PRO A 622 -9.08 28.08 19.50
C PRO A 622 -10.27 27.48 20.24
N ARG A 623 -10.53 27.95 21.46
CA ARG A 623 -11.62 27.43 22.30
C ARG A 623 -12.98 27.83 21.72
N GLY A 624 -13.90 26.88 21.62
CA GLY A 624 -15.29 27.15 21.31
C GLY A 624 -16.04 25.93 20.76
N ALA A 625 -17.37 25.94 20.88
CA ALA A 625 -18.20 24.96 20.20
C ALA A 625 -18.15 25.17 18.67
N PRO A 626 -18.02 24.10 17.87
CA PRO A 626 -18.13 24.22 16.43
C PRO A 626 -19.52 24.74 16.05
N LEU A 627 -19.58 25.60 15.03
CA LEU A 627 -20.82 26.23 14.56
C LEU A 627 -21.75 25.23 13.88
N ASP A 628 -21.16 24.30 13.16
CA ASP A 628 -21.81 23.17 12.51
C ASP A 628 -20.81 22.00 12.44
N ARG A 629 -21.19 20.91 11.75
CA ARG A 629 -20.38 19.70 11.69
C ARG A 629 -19.09 19.85 10.88
N ASP A 630 -19.00 20.84 10.00
CA ASP A 630 -17.88 21.05 9.09
C ASP A 630 -16.94 22.18 9.55
N ASP A 631 -17.30 22.88 10.64
CA ASP A 631 -16.48 23.92 11.25
C ASP A 631 -15.28 23.35 12.01
N ALA A 632 -14.11 23.43 11.38
CA ALA A 632 -12.84 23.02 11.96
C ALA A 632 -12.10 24.14 12.72
N THR A 633 -12.68 25.34 12.89
CA THR A 633 -11.93 26.50 13.41
C THR A 633 -11.80 26.55 14.93
N THR A 634 -12.59 25.77 15.67
CA THR A 634 -12.51 25.67 17.13
C THR A 634 -12.61 24.24 17.63
N TRP A 635 -12.23 24.08 18.89
CA TRP A 635 -12.42 22.87 19.66
C TRP A 635 -13.08 23.18 21.00
N ASP A 636 -14.13 22.45 21.39
CA ASP A 636 -14.88 22.74 22.62
C ASP A 636 -14.18 22.17 23.85
N TRP A 637 -12.98 22.67 24.16
CA TRP A 637 -12.28 22.36 25.40
C TRP A 637 -12.63 23.37 26.51
N SER A 638 -12.33 23.02 27.76
CA SER A 638 -12.55 23.89 28.92
C SER A 638 -11.38 23.86 29.90
N LEU A 639 -11.32 24.86 30.78
CA LEU A 639 -10.32 24.97 31.83
C LEU A 639 -11.01 24.90 33.19
N ALA A 640 -10.55 24.01 34.06
CA ALA A 640 -10.93 23.91 35.45
C ALA A 640 -9.75 24.33 36.34
N GLU A 641 -9.97 25.33 37.21
CA GLU A 641 -8.98 25.74 38.20
C GLU A 641 -9.04 24.80 39.41
N THR A 642 -7.92 24.13 39.74
CA THR A 642 -7.81 23.29 40.93
C THR A 642 -6.74 23.83 41.89
N PRO A 643 -6.71 23.39 43.16
CA PRO A 643 -5.65 23.77 44.10
C PRO A 643 -4.23 23.43 43.60
N GLU A 644 -4.10 22.37 42.81
CA GLU A 644 -2.84 21.88 42.22
C GLU A 644 -2.42 22.70 41.00
N GLY A 645 -3.37 23.32 40.28
CA GLY A 645 -3.12 24.17 39.12
C GLY A 645 -4.25 24.12 38.08
N PRO A 646 -4.05 24.74 36.91
CA PRO A 646 -5.01 24.70 35.81
C PRO A 646 -5.11 23.28 35.23
N VAL A 647 -6.32 22.72 35.13
CA VAL A 647 -6.61 21.43 34.48
C VAL A 647 -7.44 21.66 33.22
N TYR A 648 -6.85 21.41 32.05
CA TYR A 648 -7.55 21.47 30.78
C TYR A 648 -8.34 20.18 30.52
N LEU A 649 -9.58 20.33 30.08
CA LEU A 649 -10.51 19.24 29.78
C LEU A 649 -10.92 19.33 28.31
N GLY A 650 -10.96 18.20 27.61
CA GLY A 650 -11.40 18.12 26.22
C GLY A 650 -12.90 18.33 26.05
N GLU A 651 -13.38 17.97 24.87
CA GLU A 651 -14.79 17.96 24.51
C GLU A 651 -15.61 17.01 25.39
N PRO A 652 -16.89 17.31 25.64
CA PRO A 652 -17.75 16.43 26.40
C PRO A 652 -18.01 15.14 25.61
N ASP A 653 -18.05 13.99 26.30
CA ASP A 653 -18.43 12.71 25.72
C ASP A 653 -19.95 12.71 25.37
N GLY A 654 -20.35 13.47 24.35
CA GLY A 654 -21.73 13.71 23.93
C GLY A 654 -22.42 14.89 24.65
N PRO A 655 -23.69 15.20 24.29
CA PRO A 655 -24.43 16.32 24.87
C PRO A 655 -24.59 16.20 26.39
N GLY A 656 -23.93 17.07 27.15
CA GLY A 656 -23.95 17.04 28.62
C GLY A 656 -23.09 15.95 29.27
N GLY A 657 -22.25 15.26 28.48
CA GLY A 657 -21.32 14.24 28.97
C GLY A 657 -20.16 14.79 29.80
N ALA A 658 -19.45 13.90 30.48
CA ALA A 658 -18.24 14.25 31.20
C ALA A 658 -17.13 14.68 30.22
N ARG A 659 -16.29 15.64 30.63
CA ARG A 659 -15.15 16.07 29.84
C ARG A 659 -13.89 15.33 30.30
N PRO A 660 -13.18 14.63 29.41
CA PRO A 660 -11.95 13.97 29.78
C PRO A 660 -10.82 14.98 30.01
N PRO A 661 -9.90 14.71 30.95
CA PRO A 661 -8.72 15.54 31.10
C PRO A 661 -7.83 15.43 29.87
N ILE A 662 -7.31 16.56 29.40
CA ILE A 662 -6.22 16.59 28.43
C ILE A 662 -4.94 16.18 29.16
N LEU A 663 -4.27 15.19 28.59
CA LEU A 663 -3.07 14.61 29.16
C LEU A 663 -1.84 15.09 28.41
N PHE A 664 -0.71 15.12 29.12
CA PHE A 664 0.56 15.64 28.64
C PHE A 664 1.69 14.69 29.01
N ASN A 665 2.70 14.67 28.15
CA ASN A 665 3.95 13.97 28.39
C ASN A 665 4.84 14.82 29.31
N PRO A 666 5.17 14.35 30.52
CA PRO A 666 5.94 15.15 31.48
C PRO A 666 7.40 15.36 31.07
N ARG A 667 7.92 14.65 30.05
CA ARG A 667 9.31 14.83 29.59
C ARG A 667 9.48 16.03 28.67
N ASN A 668 8.47 16.35 27.86
CA ASN A 668 8.54 17.41 26.85
C ASN A 668 7.36 18.40 26.91
N GLY A 669 6.39 18.19 27.80
CA GLY A 669 5.21 19.05 27.98
C GLY A 669 4.18 18.98 26.85
N ARG A 670 4.37 18.12 25.84
CA ARG A 670 3.43 18.00 24.72
C ARG A 670 2.16 17.30 25.16
N TYR A 671 1.05 17.56 24.48
CA TYR A 671 -0.13 16.72 24.65
C TYR A 671 0.22 15.26 24.34
N ALA A 672 -0.27 14.36 25.18
CA ALA A 672 -0.14 12.92 25.00
C ALA A 672 -1.00 12.51 23.80
N TRP A 673 -0.43 11.70 22.91
CA TRP A 673 -1.18 11.17 21.78
C TRP A 673 -2.03 9.95 22.20
N PRO A 674 -3.29 9.82 21.74
CA PRO A 674 -4.08 10.78 20.96
C PRO A 674 -4.70 11.90 21.81
N LEU A 675 -4.81 13.10 21.22
CA LEU A 675 -5.46 14.26 21.84
C LEU A 675 -6.99 14.15 21.83
N PHE A 676 -7.55 13.58 20.76
CA PHE A 676 -8.98 13.55 20.52
C PHE A 676 -9.62 12.20 20.82
N ARG A 677 -10.95 12.22 20.84
CA ARG A 677 -11.84 11.05 20.92
C ARG A 677 -12.87 11.11 19.78
N PRO A 678 -13.59 10.02 19.50
CA PRO A 678 -14.61 10.01 18.47
C PRO A 678 -15.75 11.02 18.74
N HIS A 679 -16.06 11.84 17.74
CA HIS A 679 -17.20 12.75 17.64
C HIS A 679 -17.92 12.49 16.31
N PRO A 680 -18.86 11.52 16.29
CA PRO A 680 -19.49 11.05 15.06
C PRO A 680 -20.04 12.17 14.17
N GLY A 681 -19.65 12.16 12.90
CA GLY A 681 -20.09 13.11 11.88
C GLY A 681 -19.51 14.52 11.97
N GLN A 682 -18.66 14.80 12.96
CA GLN A 682 -17.96 16.08 13.06
C GLN A 682 -16.59 16.03 12.37
N ARG A 683 -16.20 17.14 11.75
CA ARG A 683 -14.85 17.36 11.24
C ARG A 683 -13.90 17.66 12.41
N PRO A 684 -12.70 17.05 12.46
CA PRO A 684 -11.71 17.41 13.47
C PRO A 684 -11.29 18.89 13.29
N PRO A 685 -10.89 19.57 14.38
CA PRO A 685 -10.43 20.94 14.27
C PRO A 685 -9.11 21.03 13.48
N PHE A 686 -8.81 22.20 12.92
CA PHE A 686 -7.48 22.53 12.45
C PHE A 686 -6.49 22.55 13.62
N SER A 687 -5.21 22.37 13.30
CA SER A 687 -4.15 22.44 14.30
C SER A 687 -4.08 23.83 14.97
N GLY A 688 -3.59 23.86 16.21
CA GLY A 688 -3.48 25.09 17.00
C GLY A 688 -2.56 26.15 16.38
N ASN A 689 -2.58 27.36 16.96
CA ASN A 689 -1.64 28.44 16.63
C ASN A 689 -1.49 28.77 15.12
N GLY A 690 -2.61 29.03 14.43
CA GLY A 690 -2.59 29.43 13.02
C GLY A 690 -2.45 28.28 12.05
N HIS A 691 -3.06 27.14 12.38
CA HIS A 691 -2.99 25.90 11.63
C HIS A 691 -1.54 25.48 11.51
N THR A 692 -0.88 25.36 12.67
CA THR A 692 0.55 25.05 12.74
C THR A 692 0.90 23.83 11.89
N PRO A 693 1.98 23.90 11.09
CA PRO A 693 2.35 22.83 10.18
C PRO A 693 3.11 21.68 10.86
N ALA A 694 3.37 21.77 12.16
CA ALA A 694 4.04 20.74 12.95
C ALA A 694 3.50 20.74 14.39
N PRO A 695 2.22 20.37 14.61
CA PRO A 695 1.53 20.56 15.88
C PRO A 695 2.14 19.80 17.05
N TRP A 696 2.80 18.67 16.80
CA TRP A 696 3.38 17.85 17.84
C TRP A 696 4.92 18.00 17.89
N LEU A 697 5.61 17.73 16.78
CA LEU A 697 7.08 17.84 16.69
C LEU A 697 7.56 19.27 16.88
N GLY A 698 6.79 20.25 16.40
CA GLY A 698 7.17 21.65 16.33
C GLY A 698 7.99 21.98 15.10
N GLU A 699 7.92 23.26 14.71
CA GLU A 699 8.54 23.72 13.47
C GLU A 699 10.06 23.62 13.52
N TRP A 700 10.67 24.02 14.64
CA TRP A 700 12.11 24.24 14.72
C TRP A 700 12.78 23.30 15.71
N ALA A 701 13.85 22.65 15.25
CA ALA A 701 14.72 21.84 16.08
C ALA A 701 15.88 22.69 16.63
N ASP A 702 16.07 22.73 17.94
CA ASP A 702 17.18 23.43 18.61
C ASP A 702 17.74 22.65 19.81
N GLU A 703 18.69 23.22 20.55
CA GLU A 703 19.29 22.54 21.72
C GLU A 703 18.25 22.17 22.80
N SER A 704 17.17 22.94 22.90
CA SER A 704 16.09 22.75 23.87
C SER A 704 14.92 21.91 23.34
N ARG A 705 14.79 21.80 22.01
CA ARG A 705 13.77 21.02 21.29
C ARG A 705 14.41 20.31 20.08
N PRO A 706 15.24 19.28 20.25
CA PRO A 706 16.03 18.70 19.15
C PRO A 706 15.23 17.93 18.11
N ASP A 707 13.96 17.67 18.37
CA ASP A 707 13.05 16.84 17.58
C ASP A 707 12.06 17.65 16.72
N GLY A 708 12.19 18.98 16.68
CA GLY A 708 11.47 19.79 15.70
C GLY A 708 11.79 19.39 14.26
N VAL A 709 10.84 19.63 13.35
CA VAL A 709 10.94 19.18 11.95
C VAL A 709 12.15 19.80 11.25
N CYS A 710 12.39 21.10 11.45
CA CYS A 710 13.43 21.86 10.78
C CYS A 710 14.59 22.26 11.71
N PRO A 711 15.82 21.75 11.54
CA PRO A 711 16.94 22.04 12.43
C PRO A 711 17.42 23.49 12.34
N LEU A 712 17.65 24.17 13.47
CA LEU A 712 18.22 25.51 13.57
C LEU A 712 19.71 25.52 13.25
N LEU A 713 20.20 26.69 12.81
CA LEU A 713 21.58 26.95 12.36
C LEU A 713 22.67 26.55 13.37
N SER A 714 22.38 26.53 14.68
CA SER A 714 23.33 26.13 15.71
C SER A 714 23.68 24.63 15.69
N LEU A 715 22.78 23.79 15.17
CA LEU A 715 22.95 22.33 15.13
C LEU A 715 23.60 21.82 13.84
N VAL A 716 23.59 22.61 12.76
CA VAL A 716 24.09 22.20 11.43
C VAL A 716 25.19 23.16 10.96
N ARG A 717 26.42 22.66 10.80
CA ARG A 717 27.63 23.46 10.50
C ARG A 717 27.71 24.11 9.10
N GLN A 718 26.61 24.29 8.37
CA GLN A 718 26.66 24.80 6.99
C GLN A 718 25.65 25.92 6.70
N GLY A 719 26.13 27.02 6.12
CA GLY A 719 25.34 28.20 5.72
C GLY A 719 24.42 28.00 4.51
N TYR A 720 23.97 26.78 4.24
CA TYR A 720 23.10 26.41 3.10
C TYR A 720 21.65 26.16 3.55
N ARG A 721 21.06 27.06 4.35
CA ARG A 721 19.67 26.92 4.81
C ARG A 721 18.77 27.97 4.17
N LYS A 722 17.70 27.56 3.51
CA LYS A 722 16.59 28.45 3.12
C LYS A 722 15.26 27.87 3.59
N ARG A 723 14.48 28.66 4.33
CA ARG A 723 13.03 28.40 4.45
C ARG A 723 12.41 28.86 3.15
N ARG A 724 11.72 27.97 2.46
CA ARG A 724 10.94 28.28 1.26
C ARG A 724 9.48 28.23 1.64
N VAL A 725 8.73 29.26 1.26
CA VAL A 725 7.29 29.32 1.51
C VAL A 725 6.60 29.16 0.18
N TYR A 726 5.73 28.16 0.07
CA TYR A 726 4.92 27.91 -1.12
C TYR A 726 3.47 28.12 -0.80
N SER A 727 2.78 28.91 -1.61
CA SER A 727 1.33 29.02 -1.58
C SER A 727 0.77 28.21 -2.75
N VAL A 728 0.13 27.09 -2.45
CA VAL A 728 -0.42 26.18 -3.45
C VAL A 728 -1.94 26.28 -3.44
N SER A 729 -2.53 26.52 -4.61
CA SER A 729 -3.98 26.51 -4.80
C SER A 729 -4.37 25.55 -5.92
N THR A 730 -5.41 24.76 -5.70
CA THR A 730 -5.90 23.78 -6.67
C THR A 730 -6.92 24.42 -7.61
N ALA A 731 -6.54 24.65 -8.86
CA ALA A 731 -7.45 25.21 -9.87
C ALA A 731 -8.13 24.10 -10.69
N HIS A 732 -9.45 23.94 -10.54
CA HIS A 732 -10.24 23.19 -11.52
C HIS A 732 -10.32 24.03 -12.80
N GLY A 733 -10.09 23.42 -13.96
CA GLY A 733 -10.54 24.01 -15.23
C GLY A 733 -11.71 23.21 -15.73
N GLU A 734 -12.72 23.92 -16.20
CA GLU A 734 -14.01 23.37 -16.62
C GLU A 734 -13.84 22.16 -17.54
N LEU A 735 -14.37 21.02 -17.11
CA LEU A 735 -14.82 19.98 -18.02
C LEU A 735 -16.33 20.17 -18.19
N LEU A 736 -16.73 20.40 -19.44
CA LEU A 736 -18.08 20.73 -19.86
C LEU A 736 -19.15 19.80 -19.26
N GLY A 737 -20.12 20.42 -18.58
CA GLY A 737 -21.56 20.10 -18.59
C GLY A 737 -22.02 18.68 -18.23
N GLY A 738 -22.74 18.55 -17.12
CA GLY A 738 -23.64 17.42 -16.87
C GLY A 738 -24.41 17.59 -15.56
N ASP A 739 -25.73 17.80 -15.67
CA ASP A 739 -26.67 18.02 -14.56
C ASP A 739 -26.59 16.97 -13.45
N ARG A 740 -26.71 17.46 -12.20
CA ARG A 740 -26.69 16.67 -10.96
C ARG A 740 -28.11 16.24 -10.60
N THR A 741 -28.36 14.93 -10.50
CA THR A 741 -29.50 14.37 -9.75
C THR A 741 -29.04 13.33 -8.71
N PRO A 742 -29.77 13.19 -7.57
CA PRO A 742 -29.25 12.57 -6.34
C PRO A 742 -29.08 11.04 -6.37
N GLU A 743 -29.56 10.34 -7.38
CA GLU A 743 -29.51 8.87 -7.44
C GLU A 743 -28.22 8.29 -8.04
N SER A 744 -27.21 9.13 -8.32
CA SER A 744 -26.05 8.70 -9.13
C SER A 744 -24.68 8.81 -8.45
N ALA A 745 -24.64 9.06 -7.13
CA ALA A 745 -23.39 9.22 -6.39
C ALA A 745 -22.60 7.91 -6.19
N MET A 746 -23.24 6.74 -6.20
CA MET A 746 -22.55 5.46 -5.94
C MET A 746 -22.20 4.63 -7.18
N ALA A 747 -22.89 4.80 -8.31
CA ALA A 747 -22.70 3.93 -9.48
C ALA A 747 -21.66 4.45 -10.49
N ARG A 748 -21.21 5.71 -10.37
CA ARG A 748 -20.28 6.33 -11.33
C ARG A 748 -18.83 6.48 -10.83
N ALA A 749 -18.54 6.11 -9.59
CA ALA A 749 -17.22 6.25 -8.99
C ALA A 749 -16.11 5.47 -9.75
N SER A 750 -16.36 4.23 -10.23
CA SER A 750 -15.29 3.47 -10.90
C SER A 750 -15.11 3.82 -12.40
N ALA A 751 -16.17 4.18 -13.12
CA ALA A 751 -16.08 4.48 -14.55
C ALA A 751 -15.74 5.96 -14.87
N ALA A 752 -15.91 6.87 -13.90
CA ALA A 752 -15.44 8.26 -14.00
C ALA A 752 -13.96 8.37 -13.60
N ALA A 753 -13.51 7.64 -12.57
CA ALA A 753 -12.10 7.56 -12.18
C ALA A 753 -11.20 7.07 -13.34
N GLN A 754 -11.63 6.01 -14.05
CA GLN A 754 -10.87 5.47 -15.20
C GLN A 754 -10.79 6.46 -16.39
N ARG A 755 -11.82 7.29 -16.59
CA ARG A 755 -11.87 8.30 -17.67
C ARG A 755 -11.15 9.61 -17.28
N ARG A 756 -11.05 9.92 -15.99
CA ARG A 756 -10.25 11.04 -15.45
C ARG A 756 -8.75 10.84 -15.70
N TYR A 757 -8.27 9.61 -15.59
CA TYR A 757 -6.85 9.27 -15.74
C TYR A 757 -6.30 9.42 -17.17
N GLN A 758 -7.17 9.44 -18.20
CA GLN A 758 -6.72 9.41 -19.61
C GLN A 758 -6.73 10.78 -20.33
N ARG A 759 -7.16 11.88 -19.68
CA ARG A 759 -7.42 13.15 -20.40
C ARG A 759 -6.80 14.44 -19.85
N ALA A 760 -5.91 14.43 -18.87
CA ALA A 760 -5.29 15.67 -18.42
C ALA A 760 -3.76 15.60 -18.39
N PRO A 761 -3.05 16.14 -19.40
CA PRO A 761 -1.82 16.85 -19.14
C PRO A 761 -2.21 18.25 -18.65
N ARG A 762 -2.24 18.43 -17.34
CA ARG A 762 -2.09 19.75 -16.71
C ARG A 762 -0.81 19.70 -15.89
N ASP A 763 0.01 20.72 -16.05
CA ASP A 763 1.38 20.76 -15.53
C ASP A 763 1.39 20.38 -14.05
N ALA A 764 2.11 19.31 -13.71
CA ALA A 764 2.30 18.94 -12.32
C ALA A 764 2.92 20.14 -11.57
N VAL A 765 2.36 20.51 -10.42
CA VAL A 765 2.99 21.52 -9.56
C VAL A 765 4.26 20.91 -8.99
N VAL A 766 5.41 21.42 -9.41
CA VAL A 766 6.73 21.02 -8.92
C VAL A 766 7.20 22.08 -7.94
N LEU A 767 7.45 21.68 -6.69
CA LEU A 767 8.04 22.54 -5.68
C LEU A 767 9.54 22.25 -5.60
N PRO A 768 10.42 23.11 -6.16
CA PRO A 768 11.85 22.85 -6.22
C PRO A 768 12.53 23.16 -4.89
N ALA A 769 13.11 22.15 -4.24
CA ALA A 769 13.91 22.34 -3.03
C ALA A 769 15.36 21.85 -3.20
N GLN A 770 16.25 22.42 -2.40
CA GLN A 770 17.59 21.88 -2.19
C GLN A 770 17.58 20.94 -1.00
N VAL A 771 18.55 20.02 -0.98
CA VAL A 771 18.85 19.21 0.20
C VAL A 771 19.14 20.15 1.38
N LEU A 772 18.53 19.84 2.53
CA LEU A 772 18.49 20.61 3.78
C LEU A 772 17.58 21.86 3.76
N ASP A 773 16.80 22.08 2.70
CA ASP A 773 15.76 23.13 2.73
C ASP A 773 14.58 22.70 3.59
N CYS A 774 13.94 23.72 4.18
CA CYS A 774 12.67 23.62 4.88
C CYS A 774 11.58 24.25 4.01
N LEU A 775 10.58 23.45 3.63
CA LEU A 775 9.47 23.88 2.80
C LEU A 775 8.26 24.08 3.71
N ASP A 776 7.81 25.32 3.85
CA ASP A 776 6.54 25.69 4.46
C ASP A 776 5.51 25.85 3.36
N VAL A 777 4.57 24.92 3.29
CA VAL A 777 3.58 24.84 2.22
C VAL A 777 2.23 25.25 2.79
N LEU A 778 1.76 26.43 2.40
CA LEU A 778 0.41 26.88 2.63
C LEU A 778 -0.48 26.37 1.49
N TYR A 779 -1.46 25.56 1.85
CA TYR A 779 -2.41 24.97 0.93
C TYR A 779 -3.80 25.60 1.09
N ALA A 780 -4.40 25.98 -0.04
CA ALA A 780 -5.77 26.48 -0.13
C ALA A 780 -6.52 25.79 -1.27
N ASN A 781 -7.80 25.50 -1.08
CA ASN A 781 -8.62 24.84 -2.09
C ASN A 781 -9.39 25.86 -2.93
N ASP A 782 -8.99 26.05 -4.19
CA ASP A 782 -9.58 27.04 -5.11
C ASP A 782 -10.74 26.47 -5.97
N ASP A 783 -11.32 25.35 -5.56
CA ASP A 783 -12.40 24.74 -6.31
C ASP A 783 -13.74 25.52 -6.23
N ARG A 784 -14.62 25.32 -7.23
CA ARG A 784 -15.94 25.97 -7.34
C ARG A 784 -17.09 25.15 -6.78
N GLY A 785 -16.83 24.21 -5.87
CA GLY A 785 -17.87 23.47 -5.13
C GLY A 785 -18.18 22.07 -5.67
N THR A 786 -17.24 21.42 -6.35
CA THR A 786 -17.18 19.96 -6.40
C THR A 786 -16.47 19.50 -5.13
N HIS A 787 -17.07 18.67 -4.29
CA HIS A 787 -16.40 18.17 -3.07
C HIS A 787 -15.31 17.13 -3.42
N GLU A 788 -14.66 17.27 -4.58
CA GLU A 788 -13.60 16.39 -5.06
C GLU A 788 -12.27 16.85 -4.49
N ARG A 789 -11.57 15.93 -3.83
CA ARG A 789 -10.43 16.24 -2.97
C ARG A 789 -9.08 16.14 -3.66
N PRO A 790 -8.34 17.25 -3.76
CA PRO A 790 -6.91 17.17 -4.01
C PRO A 790 -6.23 16.60 -2.74
N ASP A 791 -5.61 15.44 -2.87
CA ASP A 791 -4.75 14.85 -1.83
C ASP A 791 -3.30 15.29 -2.06
N LEU A 792 -2.56 15.61 -0.99
CA LEU A 792 -1.18 16.06 -1.05
C LEU A 792 -0.26 14.98 -0.48
N ASP A 793 0.07 13.99 -1.30
CA ASP A 793 0.94 12.90 -0.87
C ASP A 793 2.43 13.28 -0.93
N THR A 794 3.18 13.06 0.15
CA THR A 794 4.64 13.28 0.18
C THR A 794 5.41 12.06 0.62
N HIS A 795 6.57 11.87 0.00
CA HIS A 795 7.44 10.72 0.19
C HIS A 795 8.88 11.17 0.43
N PHE A 796 9.58 10.49 1.33
CA PHE A 796 11.00 10.70 1.65
C PHE A 796 11.39 12.11 2.11
N VAL A 797 10.51 12.80 2.85
CA VAL A 797 10.80 14.07 3.53
C VAL A 797 10.46 13.95 5.01
N ARG A 798 11.11 14.70 5.90
CA ARG A 798 10.68 14.71 7.31
C ARG A 798 9.51 15.68 7.48
N SER A 799 8.48 15.27 8.20
CA SER A 799 7.37 16.13 8.62
C SER A 799 6.68 15.60 9.88
N ASP A 800 5.75 16.37 10.42
CA ASP A 800 4.90 15.94 11.52
C ASP A 800 3.80 15.00 11.01
N PRO A 801 3.66 13.77 11.54
CA PRO A 801 2.60 12.84 11.12
C PRO A 801 1.18 13.41 11.19
N GLN A 802 0.95 14.40 12.06
CA GLN A 802 -0.37 15.02 12.23
C GLN A 802 -0.62 16.17 11.24
N ALA A 803 0.35 16.50 10.39
CA ALA A 803 0.30 17.55 9.36
C ALA A 803 1.30 17.26 8.22
N SER A 804 1.22 16.09 7.59
CA SER A 804 2.23 15.63 6.63
C SER A 804 1.77 15.57 5.18
N ASP A 805 0.56 15.11 4.93
CA ASP A 805 0.22 14.49 3.65
C ASP A 805 -1.26 14.65 3.25
N GLY A 806 -1.95 15.67 3.77
CA GLY A 806 -3.26 16.09 3.28
C GLY A 806 -4.44 15.20 3.66
N ILE A 807 -4.22 14.08 4.36
CA ILE A 807 -5.27 13.18 4.85
C ILE A 807 -5.38 13.26 6.36
N ALA A 808 -6.58 13.50 6.88
CA ALA A 808 -6.87 13.35 8.30
C ALA A 808 -6.97 11.85 8.65
N ALA A 809 -5.82 11.22 8.90
CA ALA A 809 -5.75 9.83 9.32
C ALA A 809 -5.92 9.71 10.84
N GLY A 810 -6.83 8.84 11.27
CA GLY A 810 -7.04 8.53 12.67
C GLY A 810 -7.52 9.74 13.48
N PHE A 811 -6.89 10.01 14.62
CA PHE A 811 -7.20 11.19 15.45
C PHE A 811 -6.38 12.45 15.10
N SER A 812 -5.83 12.54 13.88
CA SER A 812 -5.11 13.74 13.44
C SER A 812 -6.02 14.96 13.31
N PHE A 813 -5.43 16.16 13.37
CA PHE A 813 -6.12 17.41 13.03
C PHE A 813 -6.64 17.36 11.59
N SER A 814 -7.56 18.26 11.25
CA SER A 814 -7.98 18.44 9.86
C SER A 814 -6.81 18.87 9.00
N GLN A 815 -6.42 18.00 8.05
CA GLN A 815 -5.43 18.27 7.02
C GLN A 815 -6.08 18.67 5.67
N HIS A 816 -7.42 18.81 5.67
CA HIS A 816 -8.20 19.22 4.51
C HIS A 816 -8.65 20.67 4.65
N ALA A 817 -8.70 21.41 3.54
CA ALA A 817 -9.34 22.73 3.43
C ALA A 817 -10.51 22.66 2.45
N GLU A 818 -11.68 23.11 2.88
CA GLU A 818 -12.87 23.25 2.03
C GLU A 818 -12.66 24.36 0.98
N PRO A 819 -13.39 24.35 -0.15
CA PRO A 819 -13.21 25.35 -1.18
C PRO A 819 -13.48 26.77 -0.68
N TYR A 820 -12.45 27.62 -0.60
CA TYR A 820 -12.58 28.95 0.01
C TYR A 820 -13.50 29.88 -0.79
N ARG A 821 -13.62 29.65 -2.10
CA ARG A 821 -14.55 30.41 -2.95
C ARG A 821 -16.02 30.14 -2.62
N ALA A 822 -16.34 28.97 -2.05
CA ALA A 822 -17.71 28.64 -1.67
C ALA A 822 -18.21 29.54 -0.52
N ALA A 823 -17.32 29.96 0.38
CA ALA A 823 -17.64 30.91 1.43
C ALA A 823 -17.82 32.35 0.91
N GLY A 824 -17.22 32.71 -0.24
CA GLY A 824 -17.35 34.04 -0.83
C GLY A 824 -16.86 35.20 0.05
N GLN A 825 -16.02 34.90 1.05
CA GLN A 825 -15.54 35.88 2.02
C GLN A 825 -14.33 36.63 1.44
N VAL A 826 -14.50 37.93 1.20
CA VAL A 826 -13.52 38.79 0.54
C VAL A 826 -13.34 40.11 1.28
N LEU A 827 -12.20 40.78 1.05
CA LEU A 827 -11.95 42.13 1.53
C LEU A 827 -12.92 43.12 0.84
N ALA A 828 -13.69 43.86 1.62
CA ALA A 828 -14.60 44.90 1.11
C ALA A 828 -13.82 46.11 0.57
N HIS A 829 -12.69 46.42 1.21
CA HIS A 829 -11.80 47.53 0.86
C HIS A 829 -10.36 47.05 0.82
N GLY A 830 -9.53 47.74 0.02
CA GLY A 830 -8.09 47.48 0.00
C GLY A 830 -7.47 47.85 1.35
N THR A 831 -6.43 47.13 1.73
CA THR A 831 -5.68 47.36 2.97
C THR A 831 -4.23 47.67 2.63
N ALA A 832 -3.60 48.51 3.45
CA ALA A 832 -2.19 48.85 3.35
C ALA A 832 -1.35 47.98 4.29
N ALA A 833 -0.05 47.87 3.99
CA ALA A 833 0.91 47.35 4.96
C ALA A 833 0.88 48.22 6.23
N GLY A 834 0.84 47.59 7.40
CA GLY A 834 0.67 48.25 8.69
C GLY A 834 -0.75 48.24 9.23
N ASP A 835 -1.76 47.97 8.39
CA ASP A 835 -3.15 47.96 8.84
C ASP A 835 -3.43 46.78 9.77
N THR A 836 -4.12 47.04 10.88
CA THR A 836 -4.64 46.02 11.82
C THR A 836 -6.14 45.86 11.72
N ALA A 837 -6.83 46.72 10.98
CA ALA A 837 -8.28 46.67 10.79
C ALA A 837 -8.58 46.27 9.34
N VAL A 838 -9.38 45.23 9.15
CA VAL A 838 -9.80 44.76 7.82
C VAL A 838 -11.32 44.67 7.76
N GLU A 839 -11.92 45.18 6.70
CA GLU A 839 -13.36 45.07 6.49
C GLU A 839 -13.65 43.96 5.47
N LEU A 840 -14.54 43.03 5.84
CA LEU A 840 -14.94 41.91 4.99
C LEU A 840 -16.33 42.10 4.40
N SER A 841 -16.61 41.41 3.28
CA SER A 841 -17.93 41.34 2.68
C SER A 841 -19.00 40.86 3.68
N HIS A 842 -18.62 39.96 4.57
CA HIS A 842 -19.38 39.47 5.71
C HIS A 842 -18.44 38.74 6.68
N VAL A 843 -18.88 38.52 7.92
CA VAL A 843 -18.10 37.85 8.98
C VAL A 843 -18.76 36.56 9.47
N ARG A 844 -19.62 35.96 8.65
CA ARG A 844 -20.33 34.72 9.00
C ARG A 844 -19.30 33.62 9.23
N GLY A 845 -19.42 32.90 10.34
CA GLY A 845 -18.48 31.82 10.67
C GLY A 845 -17.21 32.30 11.39
N LEU A 846 -17.00 33.61 11.53
CA LEU A 846 -15.83 34.15 12.21
C LEU A 846 -16.11 34.50 13.67
N ARG A 847 -15.06 34.41 14.49
CA ARG A 847 -15.09 34.76 15.91
C ARG A 847 -13.71 35.17 16.41
N PRO A 848 -13.63 35.97 17.47
CA PRO A 848 -12.36 36.26 18.13
C PRO A 848 -11.60 34.97 18.48
N GLY A 849 -10.29 34.98 18.29
CA GLY A 849 -9.40 33.87 18.58
C GLY A 849 -9.11 32.94 17.39
N VAL A 850 -9.96 32.92 16.35
CA VAL A 850 -9.77 32.15 15.10
C VAL A 850 -8.74 32.82 14.20
N PHE A 851 -8.06 32.02 13.37
CA PHE A 851 -7.06 32.49 12.42
C PHE A 851 -7.66 32.71 11.02
N LEU A 852 -7.38 33.89 10.47
CA LEU A 852 -7.83 34.35 9.16
C LEU A 852 -6.61 34.43 8.23
N ALA A 853 -6.70 33.80 7.06
CA ALA A 853 -5.78 34.01 5.96
C ALA A 853 -6.29 35.16 5.08
N VAL A 854 -5.51 36.23 4.95
CA VAL A 854 -5.79 37.41 4.11
C VAL A 854 -5.03 37.29 2.79
N GLY A 855 -5.69 37.52 1.66
CA GLY A 855 -5.14 37.26 0.33
C GLY A 855 -5.11 35.76 -0.01
N LEU A 856 -6.03 34.98 0.55
CA LEU A 856 -6.05 33.52 0.47
C LEU A 856 -6.07 33.04 -0.98
N GLY A 857 -4.99 32.35 -1.37
CA GLY A 857 -4.86 31.75 -2.70
C GLY A 857 -4.71 32.76 -3.84
N GLU A 858 -4.71 34.08 -3.62
CA GLU A 858 -4.70 35.12 -4.68
C GLU A 858 -3.82 36.35 -4.38
N GLY A 859 -3.44 36.57 -3.13
CA GLY A 859 -2.66 37.74 -2.71
C GLY A 859 -1.30 37.77 -3.40
N ARG A 860 -0.86 38.94 -3.88
CA ARG A 860 0.41 39.08 -4.61
C ARG A 860 1.49 39.66 -3.70
N CYS A 861 2.68 39.07 -3.74
CA CYS A 861 3.84 39.64 -3.06
C CYS A 861 4.30 40.92 -3.76
N PRO A 862 4.83 41.93 -3.04
CA PRO A 862 5.49 43.10 -3.65
C PRO A 862 6.72 42.67 -4.46
N GLU A 863 6.97 43.34 -5.61
CA GLU A 863 8.07 42.99 -6.54
C GLU A 863 9.46 43.49 -6.07
N ASP A 864 9.55 44.42 -5.11
CA ASP A 864 10.79 45.12 -4.76
C ASP A 864 11.50 44.58 -3.49
N GLU A 865 12.77 44.21 -3.64
CA GLU A 865 13.60 43.48 -2.67
C GLU A 865 14.04 44.23 -1.40
N GLU A 866 14.09 45.56 -1.42
CA GLU A 866 14.94 46.28 -0.47
C GLU A 866 14.32 46.51 0.91
N SER A 867 13.05 46.09 1.09
CA SER A 867 12.25 46.34 2.30
C SER A 867 11.70 45.08 2.99
N ALA A 868 12.06 43.88 2.51
CA ALA A 868 11.50 42.64 3.05
C ALA A 868 12.01 42.35 4.48
N PRO A 869 11.13 42.22 5.50
CA PRO A 869 11.56 41.91 6.86
C PRO A 869 12.16 40.50 6.96
N PRO A 870 12.98 40.20 7.99
CA PRO A 870 13.48 38.86 8.24
C PRO A 870 12.34 37.83 8.28
N GLY A 871 12.36 36.84 7.38
CA GLY A 871 11.32 35.82 7.26
C GLY A 871 10.24 36.09 6.21
N ALA A 872 10.42 37.07 5.33
CA ALA A 872 9.60 37.21 4.12
C ALA A 872 9.77 35.96 3.20
N PRO A 873 8.71 35.56 2.46
CA PRO A 873 8.80 34.48 1.49
C PRO A 873 9.86 34.79 0.40
N PRO A 874 10.48 33.78 -0.22
CA PRO A 874 11.56 33.99 -1.18
C PRO A 874 11.09 34.76 -2.44
N ARG A 875 12.04 35.35 -3.19
CA ARG A 875 11.82 36.15 -4.43
C ARG A 875 10.87 35.50 -5.46
N ASP A 876 10.72 34.18 -5.41
CA ASP A 876 9.93 33.33 -6.31
C ASP A 876 8.55 32.94 -5.76
N ALA A 877 8.15 33.45 -4.59
CA ALA A 877 6.80 33.26 -4.08
C ALA A 877 5.79 34.13 -4.86
N GLU A 878 5.09 33.52 -5.81
CA GLU A 878 4.09 34.20 -6.65
C GLU A 878 2.87 34.72 -5.85
N ARG A 879 2.63 34.21 -4.64
CA ARG A 879 1.47 34.58 -3.81
C ARG A 879 1.81 34.79 -2.32
N CYS A 880 1.38 35.92 -1.76
CA CYS A 880 1.51 36.31 -0.36
C CYS A 880 0.15 36.23 0.34
N THR A 881 -0.11 35.11 1.02
CA THR A 881 -1.24 34.99 1.96
C THR A 881 -0.73 35.24 3.37
N GLU A 882 -1.42 36.09 4.14
CA GLU A 882 -1.04 36.44 5.50
C GLU A 882 -2.00 35.87 6.53
N ILE A 883 -1.48 35.08 7.48
CA ILE A 883 -2.29 34.52 8.57
C ILE A 883 -2.27 35.46 9.75
N ARG A 884 -3.45 35.81 10.28
CA ARG A 884 -3.63 36.67 11.44
C ARG A 884 -4.71 36.13 12.37
N ARG A 885 -4.56 36.35 13.66
CA ARG A 885 -5.58 36.00 14.63
C ARG A 885 -6.59 37.13 14.73
N ILE A 886 -7.88 36.80 14.72
CA ILE A 886 -8.93 37.78 14.92
C ILE A 886 -8.93 38.16 16.41
N ALA A 887 -8.58 39.40 16.73
CA ALA A 887 -8.62 39.91 18.10
C ALA A 887 -10.03 40.36 18.49
N ARG A 888 -10.74 41.02 17.57
CA ARG A 888 -12.08 41.57 17.79
C ARG A 888 -12.87 41.66 16.48
N ILE A 889 -14.19 41.62 16.59
CA ILE A 889 -15.13 41.80 15.46
C ILE A 889 -16.11 42.90 15.84
N ASP A 890 -16.25 43.93 15.00
CA ASP A 890 -17.25 44.98 15.10
C ASP A 890 -18.00 45.11 13.78
N ASP A 891 -19.25 44.63 13.74
CA ASP A 891 -20.03 44.49 12.51
C ASP A 891 -19.26 43.69 11.42
N ARG A 892 -18.75 44.37 10.38
CA ARG A 892 -17.94 43.76 9.31
C ARG A 892 -16.44 44.05 9.40
N THR A 893 -16.03 44.82 10.39
CA THR A 893 -14.62 45.17 10.63
C THR A 893 -14.00 44.20 11.63
N LEU A 894 -12.93 43.53 11.21
CA LEU A 894 -12.09 42.70 12.07
C LEU A 894 -10.89 43.51 12.54
N THR A 895 -10.60 43.45 13.83
CA THR A 895 -9.29 43.86 14.37
C THR A 895 -8.40 42.63 14.47
N LEU A 896 -7.23 42.68 13.84
CA LEU A 896 -6.22 41.62 13.82
C LEU A 896 -5.26 41.77 15.01
N ASP A 897 -4.65 40.67 15.44
CA ASP A 897 -3.67 40.63 16.53
C ASP A 897 -2.33 41.31 16.19
N ALA A 898 -2.00 41.36 14.90
CA ALA A 898 -0.79 41.99 14.38
C ALA A 898 -1.06 42.68 13.03
N PRO A 899 -0.32 43.75 12.69
CA PRO A 899 -0.49 44.47 11.43
C PRO A 899 -0.16 43.58 10.22
N LEU A 900 -0.84 43.82 9.09
CA LEU A 900 -0.52 43.21 7.80
C LEU A 900 0.87 43.68 7.32
N ARG A 901 1.64 42.80 6.69
CA ARG A 901 2.97 43.13 6.15
C ARG A 901 2.89 43.63 4.72
N HIS A 902 1.85 43.24 3.99
CA HIS A 902 1.67 43.55 2.58
C HIS A 902 0.33 44.25 2.34
N PRO A 903 0.25 45.11 1.31
CA PRO A 903 -1.04 45.63 0.89
C PRO A 903 -1.87 44.54 0.21
N HIS A 904 -3.17 44.49 0.50
CA HIS A 904 -4.12 43.58 -0.13
C HIS A 904 -5.22 44.35 -0.86
N ARG A 905 -5.63 43.89 -2.05
CA ARG A 905 -6.63 44.58 -2.86
C ARG A 905 -8.05 44.27 -2.39
N ALA A 906 -8.96 45.21 -2.59
CA ALA A 906 -10.40 44.95 -2.45
C ALA A 906 -10.80 43.77 -3.38
N GLY A 907 -11.64 42.89 -2.87
CA GLY A 907 -12.09 41.67 -3.57
C GLY A 907 -11.16 40.46 -3.41
N GLU A 908 -9.96 40.60 -2.82
CA GLU A 908 -9.14 39.43 -2.47
C GLU A 908 -9.83 38.59 -1.39
N PHE A 909 -9.70 37.26 -1.47
CA PHE A 909 -10.28 36.36 -0.49
C PHE A 909 -9.59 36.49 0.86
N ALA A 910 -10.40 36.47 1.91
CA ALA A 910 -9.93 36.38 3.27
C ALA A 910 -10.78 35.34 4.00
N GLY A 911 -10.20 34.24 4.48
CA GLY A 911 -10.97 33.09 4.97
C GLY A 911 -10.20 32.19 5.92
N VAL A 912 -10.87 31.15 6.41
CA VAL A 912 -10.33 30.21 7.40
C VAL A 912 -9.91 28.87 6.79
N GLU A 913 -10.36 28.55 5.58
CA GLU A 913 -10.11 27.26 4.92
C GLU A 913 -8.74 27.24 4.25
N PHE A 914 -7.70 27.00 5.06
CA PHE A 914 -6.32 26.77 4.64
C PHE A 914 -5.64 25.77 5.56
N VAL A 915 -4.66 25.03 5.05
CA VAL A 915 -3.83 24.10 5.83
C VAL A 915 -2.36 24.43 5.57
N ARG A 916 -1.48 24.15 6.53
CA ARG A 916 -0.05 24.32 6.37
C ARG A 916 0.67 23.01 6.60
N PHE A 917 1.70 22.76 5.80
CA PHE A 917 2.58 21.61 5.93
C PHE A 917 4.03 22.08 6.02
N LEU A 918 4.84 21.40 6.84
CA LEU A 918 6.26 21.70 6.96
C LEU A 918 7.04 20.45 6.63
N TRP A 919 7.83 20.54 5.57
CA TRP A 919 8.65 19.43 5.08
C TRP A 919 10.12 19.80 5.13
N TYR A 920 10.94 18.87 5.60
CA TYR A 920 12.39 19.01 5.62
C TYR A 920 13.05 17.99 4.70
N ALA A 921 13.73 18.51 3.67
CA ALA A 921 14.41 17.71 2.66
C ALA A 921 15.79 17.27 3.15
N ASN A 922 15.86 16.36 4.12
CA ASN A 922 17.13 15.95 4.78
C ASN A 922 18.19 15.34 3.82
N GLY A 923 17.83 15.01 2.57
CA GLY A 923 18.74 14.64 1.49
C GLY A 923 19.51 13.35 1.67
N GLU A 924 19.19 12.59 2.71
CA GLU A 924 19.86 11.34 3.02
C GLU A 924 19.45 10.20 2.05
N TYR A 925 18.43 10.33 1.18
CA TYR A 925 17.82 9.17 0.51
C TYR A 925 17.23 9.43 -0.90
N GLY A 926 17.66 8.65 -1.92
CA GLY A 926 16.76 8.19 -3.00
C GLY A 926 17.08 8.48 -4.48
N LEU A 927 18.00 9.37 -4.84
CA LEU A 927 18.46 9.54 -6.23
C LEU A 927 19.99 9.56 -6.28
N PRO A 928 20.64 8.98 -7.31
CA PRO A 928 22.10 8.99 -7.38
C PRO A 928 22.60 10.42 -7.38
N LEU A 929 23.38 10.76 -6.34
CA LEU A 929 24.26 11.92 -6.31
C LEU A 929 25.31 11.75 -7.42
N VAL A 930 24.97 12.13 -8.66
CA VAL A 930 25.99 12.45 -9.65
C VAL A 930 26.43 13.88 -9.37
N ARG A 931 27.62 13.99 -8.78
CA ARG A 931 28.29 15.25 -8.50
C ARG A 931 28.75 15.86 -9.84
N ASP A 932 27.94 16.73 -10.44
CA ASP A 932 28.41 17.66 -11.48
C ASP A 932 28.64 19.05 -10.84
N PRO A 933 29.88 19.57 -10.80
CA PRO A 933 30.20 20.89 -10.26
C PRO A 933 29.55 22.08 -10.99
N ARG A 934 28.81 21.88 -12.09
CA ARG A 934 28.35 22.97 -12.95
C ARG A 934 26.84 23.15 -13.08
N THR A 935 25.99 22.22 -12.60
CA THR A 935 24.54 22.26 -12.92
C THR A 935 23.58 22.49 -11.75
N GLY A 936 23.99 22.34 -10.49
CA GLY A 936 23.12 22.60 -9.33
C GLY A 936 22.00 21.56 -9.17
N LEU A 937 21.84 21.04 -7.95
CA LEU A 937 20.91 19.94 -7.63
C LEU A 937 19.46 20.45 -7.46
N SER A 938 18.46 19.69 -7.93
CA SER A 938 17.04 19.88 -7.59
C SER A 938 16.39 18.56 -7.15
N SER A 939 15.66 18.59 -6.03
CA SER A 939 14.69 17.55 -5.66
C SER A 939 13.28 18.03 -6.02
N ALA A 940 12.48 17.18 -6.67
CA ALA A 940 11.11 17.48 -7.07
C ALA A 940 10.11 16.84 -6.09
N VAL A 941 9.37 17.66 -5.34
CA VAL A 941 8.15 17.21 -4.67
C VAL A 941 7.02 17.19 -5.71
N ARG A 942 6.35 16.04 -5.88
CA ARG A 942 5.21 15.90 -6.79
C ARG A 942 3.91 16.12 -6.01
N ALA A 943 3.21 17.22 -6.27
CA ALA A 943 1.79 17.28 -5.98
C ALA A 943 1.04 16.53 -7.10
N ARG A 944 0.21 15.55 -6.74
CA ARG A 944 -0.66 14.83 -7.69
C ARG A 944 -2.09 15.28 -7.44
N ALA A 945 -2.73 15.91 -8.42
CA ALA A 945 -4.19 15.96 -8.44
C ALA A 945 -4.74 14.54 -8.73
N PRO A 946 -5.84 14.10 -8.10
CA PRO A 946 -6.43 12.79 -8.30
C PRO A 946 -6.76 12.45 -9.76
#